data_AF-A0A1E3M0K4-F1
#
_entry.id   AF-A0A1E3M0K4-F1
#
_cell.length_a   1.000
_cell.length_b   1.000
_cell.length_c   1.000
_cell.angle_alpha   90.00
_cell.angle_beta   90.00
_cell.angle_gamma   90.00
#
_symmetry.space_group_name_H-M   'P 1'
#
loop_
_entity.id
_entity.type
_entity.pdbx_description
1 polymer ?
#
loop_
_entity_poly.entity_id
_entity_poly.type
_entity_poly.pdbx_seq_one_letter_code
_entity_poly.pdbx_strand_id
1 'polypeptide(L)'
;MRHSVAGVLAALFVMGSAQAQDRPADKPKWDVNAPQGAVLKQAAIDTDEGTWMDVDVSPDGRTIAFTLLGDIYTMPITGGTPTRIAEGLAWEVHPRFSPDGRRIAFTSDRGGGDNIWIMNVDGSDKRQLTKEDFRLLNQPSWSPDGQYIVAKKHFTTQRSLGTGEMWLYHVSGGSGVKLVKRANERLQKELGEPVYAPDGKSVFFTRNITPGNIFEYAQDSNTNLFNIERYDLESGEVTTAVSGLGGSVRPTPSRDGKKIAFVRREATRSKLYVKDLTSGEERKIYDALDQDVQETWAVTGVYPNMAWTPDDRSIIFWAHGKLRRIDADGGNATVIPFRVADSRTVAAAPHPQIEVAPASFSTRMPKFAAVSPDGGRVVFETLGKLWIRPVAGGAPRRLTNLAEDAGLELFPSWSRDGKSIVFVEWNDAKLGRIRTVSASGGAARDVTSQPGNYARPSFSPDGKTIVFEKGGQTGLTAPGWSDNPGIYRVAATGGTPQLVAKGLERPQFGASNDRVFMMEEGDGKNTLVSTDLSGGGKRTHASGELANDFIVAPDGRSVAFRQNYQAYAMPLMPGGQEVAVGPKTDALPVVKVSTDGADYIHWSGDGSRLHWSTGPTLFTADRAAFFTNVPGGAKPTIATRTTSLSMPVQAARATGRYALTGARVVTMAGQDGGIIDNTTILIDGDRIVQVAPTAAIQLPAGTKTIDVTGKTIIPGLVDAHAHGPYGADELVPQQNWSLIQNLALGTTTIHDPSSSARTVFAAQERQRAGKLLGPRIFSTGEIVYGARNANVYAEINSYEDALAHVRRLKAQGAHSVKNYNQPRREQRQMVVAAARAEGMQVVAEGGSLFGMDMNIIADGNSTLEHNIPADIFYKDVVQMFGQSDTNYTPTLVVSYGGMAGDPYWRQATNVWENPLMVHTPPAQLRADNSRVVKAPESNFVDDDNAREALKIARTGKLVAIGAHGQQAGIGSHWELWSFVRGGMTPIEALRAGTIDSAKSLGFAKDVGSIEAGKLADLVVLDADPTADIRNSDKISRVMLGGRLYDAKTMNEVETGTAKRAKYWWE
;
A
#
# COMPACT_ATOMS: atom_id res chain seq x y z
N MET A 1 -4.75 86.12 47.28
CA MET A 1 -3.29 85.89 47.38
C MET A 1 -2.96 84.60 46.63
N ARG A 2 -2.08 84.70 45.62
CA ARG A 2 -1.20 83.68 44.98
C ARG A 2 -1.88 82.36 44.52
N HIS A 3 -2.39 82.29 43.29
CA HIS A 3 -1.72 81.80 42.04
C HIS A 3 -1.44 80.28 42.06
N SER A 4 -1.87 79.40 41.14
CA SER A 4 -2.49 79.56 39.81
C SER A 4 -2.95 78.18 39.25
N VAL A 5 -4.11 78.17 38.56
CA VAL A 5 -4.44 77.57 37.23
C VAL A 5 -4.24 76.04 37.06
N ALA A 6 -5.27 75.18 37.00
CA ALA A 6 -6.38 75.00 36.03
C ALA A 6 -6.01 74.24 34.72
N GLY A 7 -6.81 73.22 34.35
CA GLY A 7 -6.77 72.62 33.01
C GLY A 7 -7.39 71.22 32.88
N VAL A 8 -8.71 71.16 32.74
CA VAL A 8 -9.55 69.98 32.47
C VAL A 8 -9.50 69.58 30.99
N LEU A 9 -9.49 68.27 30.69
CA LEU A 9 -10.07 67.74 29.45
C LEU A 9 -10.69 66.36 29.73
N ALA A 10 -12.02 66.34 29.76
CA ALA A 10 -12.84 65.15 29.88
C ALA A 10 -13.24 64.65 28.48
N ALA A 11 -13.09 63.36 28.23
CA ALA A 11 -13.78 62.66 27.15
C ALA A 11 -14.34 61.34 27.71
N LEU A 12 -15.66 61.19 27.61
CA LEU A 12 -16.44 60.05 28.06
C LEU A 12 -15.96 58.75 27.39
N PHE A 13 -15.65 57.73 28.19
CA PHE A 13 -15.71 56.33 27.74
C PHE A 13 -17.04 55.73 28.20
N VAL A 14 -17.90 55.46 27.23
CA VAL A 14 -19.08 54.60 27.37
C VAL A 14 -18.58 53.18 27.70
N MET A 15 -18.94 52.66 28.88
CA MET A 15 -18.76 51.25 29.21
C MET A 15 -19.72 50.42 28.34
N GLY A 16 -19.21 49.93 27.21
CA GLY A 16 -19.81 48.83 26.48
C GLY A 16 -19.42 47.52 27.14
N SER A 17 -20.39 46.83 27.72
CA SER A 17 -20.27 45.46 28.21
C SER A 17 -19.88 44.55 27.04
N ALA A 18 -18.58 44.27 26.88
CA ALA A 18 -18.12 43.28 25.93
C ALA A 18 -18.58 41.90 26.42
N GLN A 19 -19.61 41.35 25.75
CA GLN A 19 -19.90 39.92 25.81
C GLN A 19 -18.62 39.18 25.43
N ALA A 20 -18.03 38.46 26.38
CA ALA A 20 -17.02 37.47 26.08
C ALA A 20 -17.65 36.47 25.11
N GLN A 21 -17.25 36.53 23.83
CA GLN A 21 -17.52 35.46 22.89
C GLN A 21 -16.80 34.23 23.43
N ASP A 22 -17.57 33.23 23.87
CA ASP A 22 -17.08 31.90 24.16
C ASP A 22 -16.22 31.45 22.97
N ARG A 23 -14.90 31.32 23.20
CA ARG A 23 -14.03 30.66 22.24
C ARG A 23 -14.58 29.25 22.07
N PRO A 24 -14.85 28.77 20.84
CA PRO A 24 -15.24 27.39 20.63
C PRO A 24 -14.17 26.49 21.27
N ALA A 25 -14.60 25.57 22.14
CA ALA A 25 -13.70 24.63 22.78
C ALA A 25 -12.88 23.90 21.70
N ASP A 26 -11.56 23.88 21.83
CA ASP A 26 -10.69 23.16 20.91
C ASP A 26 -11.12 21.68 20.87
N LYS A 27 -11.26 21.12 19.66
CA LYS A 27 -11.54 19.69 19.51
C LYS A 27 -10.48 18.90 20.27
N PRO A 28 -10.85 17.84 21.02
CA PRO A 28 -9.87 17.04 21.75
C PRO A 28 -8.84 16.46 20.77
N LYS A 29 -7.55 16.57 21.13
CA LYS A 29 -6.43 15.99 20.37
C LYS A 29 -6.52 14.46 20.42
N TRP A 30 -6.21 13.78 19.32
CA TRP A 30 -6.16 12.31 19.28
C TRP A 30 -5.13 11.78 20.29
N ASP A 31 -5.53 10.77 21.08
CA ASP A 31 -4.67 10.09 22.04
C ASP A 31 -4.32 8.69 21.52
N VAL A 32 -3.02 8.45 21.29
CA VAL A 32 -2.50 7.16 20.83
C VAL A 32 -2.78 6.03 21.83
N ASN A 33 -2.81 6.35 23.13
CA ASN A 33 -3.09 5.37 24.19
C ASN A 33 -4.58 5.09 24.39
N ALA A 34 -5.46 5.96 23.89
CA ALA A 34 -6.90 5.81 23.96
C ALA A 34 -7.57 6.18 22.62
N PRO A 35 -7.33 5.38 21.55
CA PRO A 35 -7.82 5.73 20.22
C PRO A 35 -9.35 5.75 20.19
N GLN A 36 -9.92 6.79 19.58
CA GLN A 36 -11.37 6.99 19.58
C GLN A 36 -12.10 5.78 18.97
N GLY A 37 -13.09 5.25 19.70
CA GLY A 37 -13.92 4.14 19.23
C GLY A 37 -13.21 2.78 19.18
N ALA A 38 -12.01 2.66 19.74
CA ALA A 38 -11.33 1.37 19.91
C ALA A 38 -11.89 0.59 21.09
N VAL A 39 -12.06 -0.72 20.89
CA VAL A 39 -12.29 -1.68 21.96
C VAL A 39 -10.94 -2.27 22.32
N LEU A 40 -10.42 -1.90 23.48
CA LEU A 40 -9.10 -2.32 23.95
C LEU A 40 -9.22 -3.57 24.83
N LYS A 41 -8.28 -4.51 24.65
CA LYS A 41 -8.12 -5.72 25.46
C LYS A 41 -6.67 -5.89 25.88
N GLN A 42 -6.43 -6.67 26.93
CA GLN A 42 -5.10 -6.98 27.43
C GLN A 42 -4.69 -8.38 26.96
N ALA A 43 -3.59 -8.47 26.21
CA ALA A 43 -2.92 -9.73 25.89
C ALA A 43 -1.91 -10.06 27.00
N ALA A 44 -2.05 -11.22 27.64
CA ALA A 44 -1.15 -11.63 28.71
C ALA A 44 0.23 -12.00 28.16
N ILE A 45 1.30 -11.55 28.81
CA ILE A 45 2.69 -11.87 28.49
C ILE A 45 3.31 -12.55 29.71
N ASP A 46 3.81 -13.77 29.53
CA ASP A 46 4.66 -14.47 30.51
C ASP A 46 5.84 -15.10 29.78
N THR A 47 6.99 -14.44 29.89
CA THR A 47 8.17 -14.78 29.12
C THR A 47 9.47 -14.47 29.84
N ASP A 48 10.47 -15.30 29.57
CA ASP A 48 11.86 -15.13 29.92
C ASP A 48 12.74 -14.85 28.68
N GLU A 49 12.09 -14.59 27.54
CA GLU A 49 12.70 -14.25 26.26
C GLU A 49 11.93 -13.13 25.56
N GLY A 50 12.61 -12.33 24.74
CA GLY A 50 11.99 -11.24 24.00
C GLY A 50 12.62 -11.01 22.64
N THR A 51 11.84 -10.48 21.72
CA THR A 51 12.23 -10.18 20.33
C THR A 51 12.67 -8.72 20.23
N TRP A 52 13.85 -8.47 19.64
CA TRP A 52 14.36 -7.12 19.35
C TRP A 52 14.46 -6.20 20.60
N MET A 53 15.22 -6.61 21.61
CA MET A 53 15.32 -5.88 22.89
C MET A 53 16.50 -4.92 22.92
N ASP A 54 16.24 -3.61 22.97
CA ASP A 54 17.27 -2.60 23.24
C ASP A 54 17.72 -2.72 24.70
N VAL A 55 19.01 -2.50 24.99
CA VAL A 55 19.50 -2.42 26.37
C VAL A 55 20.52 -1.30 26.55
N ASP A 56 20.49 -0.65 27.72
CA ASP A 56 21.50 0.28 28.21
C ASP A 56 21.84 0.02 29.68
N VAL A 57 23.04 0.42 30.10
CA VAL A 57 23.58 0.20 31.45
C VAL A 57 23.72 1.53 32.18
N SER A 58 23.22 1.59 33.42
CA SER A 58 23.33 2.78 34.26
C SER A 58 24.81 3.18 34.48
N PRO A 59 25.13 4.48 34.66
CA PRO A 59 26.51 4.92 34.85
C PRO A 59 27.23 4.29 36.06
N ASP A 60 26.48 3.90 37.10
CA ASP A 60 27.00 3.20 38.28
C ASP A 60 27.15 1.68 38.08
N GLY A 61 26.67 1.14 36.95
CA GLY A 61 26.80 -0.26 36.56
C GLY A 61 25.90 -1.23 37.32
N ARG A 62 24.92 -0.73 38.08
CA ARG A 62 24.07 -1.57 38.94
C ARG A 62 22.75 -1.98 38.28
N THR A 63 22.27 -1.18 37.35
CA THR A 63 20.93 -1.31 36.75
C THR A 63 21.04 -1.33 35.23
N ILE A 64 20.21 -2.13 34.59
CA ILE A 64 19.98 -2.05 33.15
C ILE A 64 18.59 -1.50 32.87
N ALA A 65 18.44 -0.77 31.77
CA ALA A 65 17.15 -0.43 31.17
C ALA A 65 17.03 -1.19 29.85
N PHE A 66 15.90 -1.82 29.59
CA PHE A 66 15.70 -2.57 28.35
C PHE A 66 14.26 -2.47 27.85
N THR A 67 14.05 -2.79 26.57
CA THR A 67 12.72 -2.77 25.94
C THR A 67 12.18 -4.17 25.69
N LEU A 68 10.86 -4.33 25.78
CA LEU A 68 10.15 -5.53 25.36
C LEU A 68 8.75 -5.16 24.87
N LEU A 69 8.49 -5.40 23.58
CA LEU A 69 7.22 -5.07 22.91
C LEU A 69 6.71 -3.64 23.18
N GLY A 70 7.58 -2.64 22.99
CA GLY A 70 7.21 -1.23 23.09
C GLY A 70 7.10 -0.66 24.50
N ASP A 71 7.46 -1.43 25.52
CA ASP A 71 7.56 -0.95 26.90
C ASP A 71 9.01 -0.89 27.37
N ILE A 72 9.29 -0.03 28.35
CA ILE A 72 10.62 0.10 28.97
C ILE A 72 10.59 -0.45 30.39
N TYR A 73 11.58 -1.30 30.68
CA TYR A 73 11.80 -1.92 31.98
C TYR A 73 13.15 -1.52 32.56
N THR A 74 13.26 -1.58 33.89
CA THR A 74 14.53 -1.54 34.61
C THR A 74 14.71 -2.77 35.49
N MET A 75 15.93 -3.25 35.63
CA MET A 75 16.26 -4.33 36.57
C MET A 75 17.72 -4.27 37.02
N PRO A 76 18.10 -4.93 38.13
CA PRO A 76 19.51 -5.12 38.49
C PRO A 76 20.28 -5.78 37.34
N ILE A 77 21.53 -5.37 37.10
CA ILE A 77 22.38 -5.92 36.03
C ILE A 77 22.65 -7.43 36.20
N THR A 78 22.46 -7.95 37.41
CA THR A 78 22.56 -9.38 37.73
C THR A 78 21.33 -10.20 37.32
N GLY A 79 20.26 -9.53 36.88
CA GLY A 79 18.98 -10.14 36.54
C GLY A 79 17.95 -10.09 37.68
N GLY A 80 16.75 -10.59 37.40
CA GLY A 80 15.63 -10.65 38.34
C GLY A 80 14.29 -10.32 37.70
N THR A 81 13.30 -9.97 38.53
CA THR A 81 11.99 -9.48 38.05
C THR A 81 12.12 -8.00 37.65
N PRO A 82 11.89 -7.64 36.38
CA PRO A 82 11.98 -6.26 35.92
C PRO A 82 10.82 -5.39 36.41
N THR A 83 11.09 -4.11 36.63
CA THR A 83 10.07 -3.09 36.91
C THR A 83 9.73 -2.36 35.61
N ARG A 84 8.46 -2.40 35.19
CA ARG A 84 7.94 -1.65 34.04
C ARG A 84 7.81 -0.17 34.40
N ILE A 85 8.52 0.71 33.71
CA ILE A 85 8.57 2.15 34.01
C ILE A 85 7.93 3.03 32.93
N ALA A 86 7.63 2.42 31.77
CA ALA A 86 6.97 3.07 30.66
C ALA A 86 6.09 2.03 29.94
N GLU A 87 4.81 2.38 29.73
CA GLU A 87 3.77 1.47 29.26
C GLU A 87 2.67 2.17 28.45
N GLY A 88 1.92 1.39 27.66
CA GLY A 88 0.70 1.80 26.97
C GLY A 88 0.50 1.12 25.62
N LEU A 89 -0.26 1.76 24.74
CA LEU A 89 -0.24 1.47 23.29
C LEU A 89 0.87 2.24 22.57
N ALA A 90 1.35 3.34 23.17
CA ALA A 90 2.49 4.07 22.68
C ALA A 90 3.72 3.16 22.65
N TRP A 91 4.50 3.22 21.58
CA TRP A 91 5.66 2.38 21.36
C TRP A 91 6.93 3.09 21.84
N GLU A 92 7.52 2.59 22.91
CA GLU A 92 8.66 3.20 23.60
C GLU A 92 9.92 2.32 23.43
N VAL A 93 10.95 2.89 22.78
CA VAL A 93 12.19 2.18 22.41
C VAL A 93 13.46 3.02 22.61
N HIS A 94 14.63 2.40 22.47
CA HIS A 94 15.94 3.03 22.61
C HIS A 94 16.18 3.77 23.94
N PRO A 95 15.97 3.15 25.13
CA PRO A 95 16.26 3.79 26.40
C PRO A 95 17.76 4.09 26.52
N ARG A 96 18.12 5.29 26.99
CA ARG A 96 19.50 5.70 27.29
C ARG A 96 19.58 6.49 28.58
N PHE A 97 20.35 6.00 29.54
CA PHE A 97 20.61 6.72 30.79
C PHE A 97 21.38 8.02 30.52
N SER A 98 21.01 9.07 31.25
CA SER A 98 21.83 10.29 31.31
C SER A 98 23.17 10.00 32.01
N PRO A 99 24.23 10.77 31.74
CA PRO A 99 25.55 10.55 32.35
C PRO A 99 25.55 10.60 33.89
N ASP A 100 24.62 11.35 34.49
CA ASP A 100 24.42 11.44 35.94
C ASP A 100 23.53 10.32 36.51
N GLY A 101 22.98 9.46 35.66
CA GLY A 101 22.13 8.33 36.03
C GLY A 101 20.74 8.71 36.56
N ARG A 102 20.31 9.97 36.42
CA ARG A 102 19.03 10.45 36.99
C ARG A 102 17.85 10.40 36.01
N ARG A 103 18.12 10.38 34.71
CA ARG A 103 17.10 10.44 33.65
C ARG A 103 17.35 9.37 32.58
N ILE A 104 16.31 9.09 31.81
CA ILE A 104 16.36 8.24 30.62
C ILE A 104 15.82 9.05 29.45
N ALA A 105 16.58 9.10 28.35
CA ALA A 105 16.08 9.51 27.04
C ALA A 105 15.59 8.29 26.26
N PHE A 106 14.52 8.44 25.51
CA PHE A 106 13.92 7.34 24.74
C PHE A 106 13.15 7.88 23.53
N THR A 107 12.86 7.00 22.57
CA THR A 107 11.98 7.28 21.43
C THR A 107 10.55 6.91 21.82
N SER A 108 9.56 7.75 21.53
CA SER A 108 8.15 7.42 21.72
C SER A 108 7.24 8.10 20.70
N ASP A 109 6.22 7.37 20.24
CA ASP A 109 5.13 7.84 19.37
C ASP A 109 3.92 8.36 20.16
N ARG A 110 4.00 8.47 21.50
CA ARG A 110 2.91 8.96 22.39
C ARG A 110 2.30 10.30 21.96
N GLY A 111 3.10 11.15 21.31
CA GLY A 111 2.67 12.45 20.78
C GLY A 111 2.02 12.42 19.39
N GLY A 112 1.94 11.24 18.78
CA GLY A 112 1.50 10.97 17.42
C GLY A 112 2.59 10.32 16.56
N GLY A 113 3.69 11.04 16.31
CA GLY A 113 4.87 10.50 15.60
C GLY A 113 6.09 10.32 16.51
N ASP A 114 7.02 9.47 16.11
CA ASP A 114 8.25 9.22 16.88
C ASP A 114 8.99 10.54 17.15
N ASN A 115 9.26 10.77 18.43
CA ASN A 115 10.02 11.89 18.94
C ASN A 115 10.92 11.44 20.09
N ILE A 116 11.86 12.29 20.47
CA ILE A 116 12.67 12.07 21.66
C ILE A 116 11.93 12.57 22.89
N TRP A 117 11.87 11.71 23.90
CA TRP A 117 11.30 11.97 25.21
C TRP A 117 12.36 11.77 26.29
N ILE A 118 12.15 12.42 27.43
CA ILE A 118 12.96 12.25 28.63
C ILE A 118 12.03 11.93 29.80
N MET A 119 12.45 11.04 30.69
CA MET A 119 11.79 10.75 31.96
C MET A 119 12.81 10.57 33.08
N ASN A 120 12.36 10.59 34.33
CA ASN A 120 13.15 10.14 35.47
C ASN A 120 13.37 8.61 35.40
N VAL A 121 14.41 8.11 36.06
CA VAL A 121 14.73 6.66 36.06
C VAL A 121 13.63 5.76 36.64
N ASP A 122 12.73 6.33 37.46
CA ASP A 122 11.56 5.63 38.00
C ASP A 122 10.33 5.65 37.05
N GLY A 123 10.46 6.28 35.88
CA GLY A 123 9.39 6.43 34.89
C GLY A 123 8.52 7.68 35.05
N SER A 124 8.72 8.49 36.09
CA SER A 124 7.98 9.74 36.30
C SER A 124 8.47 10.88 35.39
N ASP A 125 7.69 11.97 35.31
CA ASP A 125 8.03 13.20 34.55
C ASP A 125 8.37 12.96 33.06
N LYS A 126 7.57 12.13 32.37
CA LYS A 126 7.68 11.93 30.92
C LYS A 126 7.43 13.25 30.19
N ARG A 127 8.48 13.80 29.56
CA ARG A 127 8.45 15.07 28.83
C ARG A 127 8.95 14.90 27.41
N GLN A 128 8.16 15.38 26.46
CA GLN A 128 8.53 15.43 25.05
C GLN A 128 9.61 16.50 24.82
N LEU A 129 10.77 16.11 24.30
CA LEU A 129 11.87 17.03 23.99
C LEU A 129 11.71 17.61 22.58
N THR A 130 11.38 16.77 21.60
CA THR A 130 11.26 17.15 20.18
C THR A 130 9.82 17.07 19.72
N LYS A 131 9.42 17.95 18.79
CA LYS A 131 8.00 18.14 18.39
C LYS A 131 7.80 18.04 16.89
N GLU A 132 8.43 17.05 16.25
CA GLU A 132 8.23 16.83 14.82
C GLU A 132 6.87 16.17 14.54
N ASP A 133 6.25 16.60 13.46
CA ASP A 133 4.93 16.19 12.99
C ASP A 133 4.97 15.51 11.61
N PHE A 134 6.14 15.37 10.99
CA PHE A 134 6.29 14.65 9.73
C PHE A 134 7.65 13.98 9.60
N ARG A 135 8.72 14.67 10.03
CA ARG A 135 10.08 14.15 10.02
C ARG A 135 10.41 13.51 11.35
N LEU A 136 10.14 12.23 11.48
CA LEU A 136 10.14 11.53 12.77
C LEU A 136 11.56 11.40 13.35
N LEU A 137 11.70 11.49 14.68
CA LEU A 137 12.97 11.38 15.39
C LEU A 137 13.08 10.12 16.22
N ASN A 138 14.25 9.49 16.21
CA ASN A 138 14.54 8.32 17.03
C ASN A 138 16.05 8.21 17.38
N GLN A 139 16.40 7.16 18.13
CA GLN A 139 17.78 6.80 18.48
C GLN A 139 18.56 7.90 19.22
N PRO A 140 18.11 8.32 20.42
CA PRO A 140 18.81 9.33 21.20
C PRO A 140 20.17 8.82 21.71
N SER A 141 21.14 9.73 21.85
CA SER A 141 22.37 9.54 22.63
C SER A 141 22.74 10.82 23.36
N TRP A 142 23.02 10.72 24.66
CA TRP A 142 23.43 11.85 25.49
C TRP A 142 24.85 12.29 25.18
N SER A 143 25.11 13.60 25.25
CA SER A 143 26.46 14.14 25.41
C SER A 143 27.01 13.78 26.80
N PRO A 144 28.34 13.63 26.98
CA PRO A 144 28.94 13.27 28.27
C PRO A 144 28.65 14.26 29.41
N ASP A 145 28.39 15.54 29.10
CA ASP A 145 28.01 16.58 30.05
C ASP A 145 26.50 16.60 30.41
N GLY A 146 25.70 15.76 29.75
CA GLY A 146 24.26 15.65 29.95
C GLY A 146 23.43 16.86 29.49
N GLN A 147 24.02 17.81 28.74
CA GLN A 147 23.32 19.02 28.27
C GLN A 147 22.67 18.85 26.90
N TYR A 148 23.14 17.88 26.10
CA TYR A 148 22.67 17.68 24.74
C TYR A 148 22.31 16.22 24.45
N ILE A 149 21.49 16.05 23.42
CA ILE A 149 21.14 14.75 22.84
C ILE A 149 21.32 14.84 21.33
N VAL A 150 22.08 13.91 20.76
CA VAL A 150 22.07 13.65 19.31
C VAL A 150 21.01 12.59 19.00
N ALA A 151 20.29 12.76 17.91
CA ALA A 151 19.25 11.85 17.45
C ALA A 151 19.22 11.77 15.92
N LYS A 152 18.65 10.68 15.40
CA LYS A 152 18.37 10.52 13.98
C LYS A 152 17.04 11.18 13.65
N LYS A 153 17.04 12.08 12.67
CA LYS A 153 15.83 12.66 12.07
C LYS A 153 15.58 12.02 10.71
N HIS A 154 14.44 11.38 10.54
CA HIS A 154 14.11 10.58 9.36
C HIS A 154 13.28 11.36 8.34
N PHE A 155 13.56 11.15 7.05
CA PHE A 155 12.95 11.87 5.93
C PHE A 155 12.37 10.92 4.88
N THR A 156 11.04 10.77 4.88
CA THR A 156 10.27 10.12 3.81
C THR A 156 10.44 10.82 2.45
N THR A 157 10.61 10.02 1.39
CA THR A 157 10.68 10.46 -0.02
C THR A 157 9.35 10.24 -0.75
N GLN A 158 9.25 10.54 -2.05
CA GLN A 158 8.00 10.33 -2.80
C GLN A 158 7.61 8.84 -2.93
N ARG A 159 8.58 7.92 -2.89
CA ARG A 159 8.36 6.48 -3.15
C ARG A 159 8.55 5.59 -1.93
N SER A 160 9.26 6.04 -0.89
CA SER A 160 9.76 5.14 0.15
C SER A 160 9.96 5.83 1.50
N LEU A 161 10.14 5.02 2.56
CA LEU A 161 10.45 5.43 3.93
C LEU A 161 11.63 6.42 4.02
N GLY A 162 12.62 6.35 3.12
CA GLY A 162 13.63 7.40 2.92
C GLY A 162 14.88 7.26 3.80
N THR A 163 15.56 8.36 4.14
CA THR A 163 16.89 8.36 4.81
C THR A 163 16.93 9.22 6.07
N GLY A 164 17.91 9.00 6.95
CA GLY A 164 18.14 9.81 8.14
C GLY A 164 19.11 10.97 7.94
N GLU A 165 19.09 11.90 8.89
CA GLU A 165 20.10 12.91 9.17
C GLU A 165 20.40 12.90 10.67
N MET A 166 21.55 13.42 11.08
CA MET A 166 21.90 13.54 12.51
C MET A 166 21.68 14.96 13.00
N TRP A 167 20.97 15.08 14.13
CA TRP A 167 20.57 16.35 14.71
C TRP A 167 20.86 16.40 16.20
N LEU A 168 21.30 17.56 16.66
CA LEU A 168 21.67 17.86 18.04
C LEU A 168 20.61 18.73 18.70
N TYR A 169 20.20 18.37 19.91
CA TYR A 169 19.18 19.08 20.69
C TYR A 169 19.70 19.38 22.09
N HIS A 170 19.44 20.58 22.59
CA HIS A 170 19.68 20.89 24.01
C HIS A 170 18.54 20.30 24.85
N VAL A 171 18.83 19.79 26.05
CA VAL A 171 17.86 19.06 26.89
C VAL A 171 16.73 19.94 27.43
N SER A 172 16.89 21.27 27.38
CA SER A 172 15.80 22.21 27.70
C SER A 172 14.82 22.42 26.52
N GLY A 173 15.17 22.02 25.31
CA GLY A 173 14.36 22.16 24.08
C GLY A 173 15.08 22.92 22.96
N GLY A 174 14.32 23.34 21.95
CA GLY A 174 14.80 24.01 20.74
C GLY A 174 14.47 23.24 19.45
N SER A 175 14.70 23.82 18.29
CA SER A 175 14.44 23.19 16.98
C SER A 175 15.53 22.22 16.52
N GLY A 176 16.63 22.14 17.25
CA GLY A 176 17.79 21.32 16.93
C GLY A 176 18.76 21.95 15.93
N VAL A 177 19.98 21.43 15.92
CA VAL A 177 21.09 21.80 15.03
C VAL A 177 21.49 20.59 14.20
N LYS A 178 21.55 20.73 12.87
CA LYS A 178 21.96 19.64 11.99
C LYS A 178 23.47 19.42 12.07
N LEU A 179 23.90 18.17 12.28
CA LEU A 179 25.31 17.77 12.27
C LEU A 179 25.69 17.13 10.93
N VAL A 180 25.01 16.04 10.56
CA VAL A 180 25.26 15.30 9.32
C VAL A 180 24.03 15.37 8.43
N LYS A 181 24.23 15.86 7.21
CA LYS A 181 23.17 15.98 6.19
C LYS A 181 23.17 14.79 5.23
N ARG A 182 21.99 14.45 4.70
CA ARG A 182 21.89 13.58 3.53
C ARG A 182 22.53 14.22 2.32
N ALA A 183 23.10 13.40 1.42
CA ALA A 183 23.83 13.91 0.25
C ALA A 183 22.92 14.71 -0.71
N ASN A 184 21.66 14.30 -0.86
CA ASN A 184 20.65 14.99 -1.64
C ASN A 184 19.24 14.53 -1.21
N GLU A 185 18.19 15.18 -1.73
CA GLU A 185 16.80 14.89 -1.34
C GLU A 185 16.23 13.57 -1.85
N ARG A 186 16.88 12.97 -2.87
CA ARG A 186 16.49 11.67 -3.45
C ARG A 186 17.15 10.49 -2.74
N LEU A 187 18.13 10.72 -1.87
CA LEU A 187 18.85 9.67 -1.17
C LEU A 187 17.91 8.88 -0.24
N GLN A 188 17.96 7.55 -0.36
CA GLN A 188 17.17 6.58 0.39
C GLN A 188 18.04 5.55 1.12
N LYS A 189 19.36 5.76 1.15
CA LYS A 189 20.33 4.88 1.82
C LYS A 189 20.40 5.22 3.30
N GLU A 190 20.49 4.23 4.17
CA GLU A 190 20.47 4.40 5.61
C GLU A 190 21.64 5.27 6.12
N LEU A 191 21.32 6.17 7.07
CA LEU A 191 22.23 7.06 7.77
C LEU A 191 21.65 7.28 9.17
N GLY A 192 22.29 6.76 10.21
CA GLY A 192 21.67 6.67 11.53
C GLY A 192 22.54 6.10 12.63
N GLU A 193 21.91 5.62 13.71
CA GLU A 193 22.54 5.06 14.90
C GLU A 193 23.58 6.00 15.56
N PRO A 194 23.26 7.28 15.80
CA PRO A 194 24.23 8.23 16.33
C PRO A 194 24.57 7.92 17.80
N VAL A 195 25.86 7.88 18.12
CA VAL A 195 26.36 7.69 19.49
C VAL A 195 27.51 8.64 19.78
N TYR A 196 27.43 9.38 20.89
CA TYR A 196 28.52 10.25 21.34
C TYR A 196 29.78 9.45 21.66
N ALA A 197 30.93 9.99 21.24
CA ALA A 197 32.20 9.58 21.81
C ALA A 197 32.28 10.03 23.28
N PRO A 198 32.90 9.25 24.17
CA PRO A 198 32.96 9.58 25.60
C PRO A 198 33.70 10.87 25.93
N ASP A 199 34.61 11.31 25.05
CA ASP A 199 35.33 12.57 25.17
C ASP A 199 34.47 13.81 24.87
N GLY A 200 33.27 13.61 24.31
CA GLY A 200 32.34 14.67 23.92
C GLY A 200 32.75 15.45 22.68
N LYS A 201 33.82 15.05 21.98
CA LYS A 201 34.37 15.77 20.82
C LYS A 201 33.86 15.27 19.48
N SER A 202 33.28 14.07 19.44
CA SER A 202 32.82 13.46 18.19
C SER A 202 31.57 12.60 18.38
N VAL A 203 30.92 12.27 17.27
CA VAL A 203 29.76 11.37 17.21
C VAL A 203 30.03 10.27 16.19
N PHE A 204 29.88 9.01 16.60
CA PHE A 204 29.90 7.86 15.69
C PHE A 204 28.50 7.62 15.12
N PHE A 205 28.43 7.14 13.88
CA PHE A 205 27.17 6.80 13.22
C PHE A 205 27.35 5.76 12.13
N THR A 206 26.28 5.05 11.80
CA THR A 206 26.24 4.06 10.72
C THR A 206 25.81 4.72 9.41
N ARG A 207 26.49 4.36 8.33
CA ARG A 207 26.17 4.82 6.97
C ARG A 207 26.19 3.65 6.00
N ASN A 208 25.11 3.51 5.21
CA ASN A 208 25.12 2.66 4.02
C ASN A 208 25.95 3.35 2.92
N ILE A 209 27.02 2.70 2.48
CA ILE A 209 28.00 3.24 1.53
C ILE A 209 27.79 2.74 0.10
N THR A 210 26.75 1.94 -0.15
CA THR A 210 26.45 1.45 -1.50
C THR A 210 26.15 2.59 -2.47
N PRO A 211 26.56 2.47 -3.75
CA PRO A 211 26.39 3.53 -4.72
C PRO A 211 24.92 3.80 -5.06
N GLY A 212 24.65 4.99 -5.61
CA GLY A 212 23.31 5.40 -6.03
C GLY A 212 22.46 6.04 -4.94
N ASN A 213 21.25 6.46 -5.32
CA ASN A 213 20.35 7.19 -4.42
C ASN A 213 19.16 6.37 -3.93
N ILE A 214 18.87 5.23 -4.57
CA ILE A 214 17.67 4.45 -4.29
C ILE A 214 17.96 3.32 -3.31
N PHE A 215 16.95 2.95 -2.52
CA PHE A 215 17.04 1.79 -1.67
C PHE A 215 16.97 0.48 -2.47
N GLU A 216 17.61 -0.55 -1.93
CA GLU A 216 17.71 -1.88 -2.53
C GLU A 216 17.42 -2.92 -1.44
N TYR A 217 16.44 -3.81 -1.68
CA TYR A 217 16.18 -4.96 -0.81
C TYR A 217 17.24 -6.04 -1.04
N ALA A 218 17.52 -6.86 -0.01
CA ALA A 218 18.40 -8.02 -0.11
C ALA A 218 19.78 -7.68 -0.70
N GLN A 219 20.38 -6.57 -0.23
CA GLN A 219 21.72 -6.19 -0.63
C GLN A 219 22.72 -7.29 -0.25
N ASP A 220 23.71 -7.55 -1.10
CA ASP A 220 24.69 -8.62 -0.83
C ASP A 220 25.54 -8.31 0.40
N SER A 221 25.16 -8.90 1.54
CA SER A 221 25.81 -8.70 2.83
C SER A 221 27.21 -9.32 2.91
N ASN A 222 27.69 -10.03 1.90
CA ASN A 222 29.10 -10.43 1.81
C ASN A 222 30.01 -9.25 1.42
N THR A 223 29.45 -8.16 0.89
CA THR A 223 30.21 -6.97 0.47
C THR A 223 30.36 -5.96 1.60
N ASN A 224 31.15 -4.90 1.37
CA ASN A 224 31.22 -3.77 2.29
C ASN A 224 30.03 -2.82 2.05
N LEU A 225 28.90 -3.10 2.70
CA LEU A 225 27.65 -2.34 2.53
C LEU A 225 27.54 -1.12 3.46
N PHE A 226 28.05 -1.26 4.69
CA PHE A 226 27.89 -0.28 5.75
C PHE A 226 29.22 0.01 6.44
N ASN A 227 29.46 1.28 6.76
CA ASN A 227 30.57 1.70 7.59
C ASN A 227 30.07 2.39 8.86
N ILE A 228 30.89 2.33 9.90
CA ILE A 228 30.80 3.25 11.03
C ILE A 228 31.70 4.45 10.73
N GLU A 229 31.09 5.61 10.64
CA GLU A 229 31.73 6.90 10.43
C GLU A 229 31.83 7.68 11.75
N ARG A 230 32.77 8.61 11.84
CA ARG A 230 33.01 9.51 12.97
C ARG A 230 32.92 10.95 12.48
N TYR A 231 31.98 11.71 13.03
CA TYR A 231 31.82 13.15 12.83
C TYR A 231 32.54 13.90 13.96
N ASP A 232 33.53 14.73 13.62
CA ASP A 232 34.22 15.60 14.57
C ASP A 232 33.45 16.91 14.77
N LEU A 233 33.13 17.25 16.04
CA LEU A 233 32.26 18.39 16.35
C LEU A 233 32.96 19.75 16.18
N GLU A 234 34.29 19.79 16.25
CA GLU A 234 35.07 21.03 16.15
C GLU A 234 35.29 21.43 14.68
N SER A 235 35.73 20.48 13.85
CA SER A 235 36.04 20.70 12.44
C SER A 235 34.87 20.45 11.48
N GLY A 236 33.91 19.61 11.88
CA GLY A 236 32.85 19.11 11.01
C GLY A 236 33.30 18.01 10.03
N GLU A 237 34.52 17.49 10.18
CA GLU A 237 35.07 16.42 9.34
C GLU A 237 34.38 15.07 9.62
N VAL A 238 34.14 14.29 8.56
CA VAL A 238 33.66 12.91 8.64
C VAL A 238 34.77 11.95 8.21
N THR A 239 35.16 11.03 9.09
CA THR A 239 36.16 10.00 8.83
C THR A 239 35.61 8.60 9.11
N THR A 240 36.14 7.58 8.46
CA THR A 240 35.69 6.20 8.68
C THR A 240 36.43 5.57 9.86
N ALA A 241 35.67 5.11 10.86
CA ALA A 241 36.21 4.46 12.07
C ALA A 241 36.27 2.93 11.93
N VAL A 242 35.22 2.32 11.35
CA VAL A 242 35.13 0.88 11.12
C VAL A 242 34.52 0.61 9.75
N SER A 243 35.17 -0.26 8.97
CA SER A 243 34.74 -0.71 7.65
C SER A 243 35.12 -2.17 7.45
N GLY A 244 34.49 -2.84 6.49
CA GLY A 244 34.86 -4.23 6.15
C GLY A 244 33.74 -4.98 5.44
N LEU A 245 34.10 -6.14 4.89
CA LEU A 245 33.11 -7.08 4.34
C LEU A 245 32.12 -7.48 5.44
N GLY A 246 30.84 -7.66 5.08
CA GLY A 246 29.79 -7.90 6.08
C GLY A 246 29.01 -6.66 6.51
N GLY A 247 29.54 -5.47 6.18
CA GLY A 247 29.10 -4.19 6.74
C GLY A 247 29.39 -4.07 8.24
N SER A 248 29.64 -2.85 8.72
CA SER A 248 29.86 -2.56 10.14
C SER A 248 28.80 -1.58 10.62
N VAL A 249 28.01 -1.96 11.63
CA VAL A 249 26.83 -1.22 12.11
C VAL A 249 26.76 -1.22 13.64
N ARG A 250 25.81 -0.46 14.20
CA ARG A 250 25.54 -0.30 15.64
C ARG A 250 26.79 0.08 16.45
N PRO A 251 27.37 1.28 16.22
CA PRO A 251 28.56 1.73 16.95
C PRO A 251 28.30 1.87 18.45
N THR A 252 29.16 1.25 19.26
CA THR A 252 29.06 1.32 20.73
C THR A 252 30.46 1.52 21.34
N PRO A 253 30.94 2.79 21.46
CA PRO A 253 32.26 3.08 22.03
C PRO A 253 32.32 2.72 23.53
N SER A 254 33.48 2.22 23.98
CA SER A 254 33.78 2.06 25.41
C SER A 254 33.89 3.43 26.07
N ARG A 255 33.64 3.52 27.38
CA ARG A 255 33.63 4.78 28.14
C ARG A 255 35.00 5.43 28.25
N ASP A 256 36.08 4.66 28.24
CA ASP A 256 37.45 5.17 28.12
C ASP A 256 37.82 5.66 26.70
N GLY A 257 36.96 5.44 25.70
CA GLY A 257 37.15 5.86 24.32
C GLY A 257 38.21 5.07 23.54
N LYS A 258 38.75 3.98 24.11
CA LYS A 258 39.82 3.19 23.46
C LYS A 258 39.31 2.08 22.56
N LYS A 259 38.10 1.59 22.80
CA LYS A 259 37.50 0.49 22.04
C LYS A 259 36.13 0.89 21.47
N ILE A 260 35.70 0.16 20.45
CA ILE A 260 34.34 0.24 19.93
C ILE A 260 33.80 -1.15 19.66
N ALA A 261 32.63 -1.46 20.22
CA ALA A 261 31.86 -2.66 19.88
C ALA A 261 30.95 -2.36 18.69
N PHE A 262 30.76 -3.34 17.81
CA PHE A 262 29.94 -3.20 16.61
C PHE A 262 29.43 -4.55 16.10
N VAL A 263 28.38 -4.52 15.29
CA VAL A 263 27.83 -5.70 14.61
C VAL A 263 28.34 -5.75 13.17
N ARG A 264 28.67 -6.96 12.70
CA ARG A 264 29.08 -7.23 11.32
C ARG A 264 28.60 -8.63 10.92
N ARG A 265 28.28 -8.82 9.64
CA ARG A 265 27.95 -10.16 9.11
C ARG A 265 29.20 -10.92 8.68
N GLU A 266 29.23 -12.22 8.97
CA GLU A 266 30.08 -13.18 8.26
C GLU A 266 29.12 -14.09 7.46
N ALA A 267 29.27 -14.10 6.14
CA ALA A 267 28.23 -14.59 5.24
C ALA A 267 26.88 -13.88 5.53
N THR A 268 25.81 -14.63 5.82
CA THR A 268 24.48 -14.08 6.15
C THR A 268 24.21 -13.99 7.65
N ARG A 269 25.22 -14.22 8.51
CA ARG A 269 25.03 -14.33 9.96
C ARG A 269 25.67 -13.15 10.71
N SER A 270 24.87 -12.45 11.51
CA SER A 270 25.33 -11.35 12.34
C SER A 270 26.23 -11.83 13.49
N LYS A 271 27.29 -11.07 13.77
CA LYS A 271 28.31 -11.35 14.80
C LYS A 271 28.64 -10.07 15.56
N LEU A 272 29.12 -10.23 16.80
CA LEU A 272 29.60 -9.10 17.62
C LEU A 272 31.12 -9.01 17.59
N TYR A 273 31.63 -7.82 17.33
CA TYR A 273 33.05 -7.52 17.30
C TYR A 273 33.41 -6.39 18.27
N VAL A 274 34.68 -6.35 18.65
CA VAL A 274 35.32 -5.22 19.32
C VAL A 274 36.55 -4.81 18.50
N LYS A 275 36.71 -3.50 18.30
CA LYS A 275 37.90 -2.90 17.72
C LYS A 275 38.63 -2.05 18.74
N ASP A 276 39.94 -2.21 18.82
CA ASP A 276 40.82 -1.26 19.49
C ASP A 276 41.08 -0.06 18.55
N LEU A 277 40.69 1.14 18.96
CA LEU A 277 40.72 2.34 18.11
C LEU A 277 42.15 2.90 17.93
N THR A 278 43.12 2.43 18.71
CA THR A 278 44.52 2.90 18.61
C THR A 278 45.32 2.01 17.65
N SER A 279 45.25 0.70 17.84
CA SER A 279 45.96 -0.30 17.02
C SER A 279 45.21 -0.69 15.75
N GLY A 280 43.89 -0.56 15.76
CA GLY A 280 43.01 -1.05 14.70
C GLY A 280 42.71 -2.55 14.78
N GLU A 281 43.19 -3.29 15.79
CA GLU A 281 42.88 -4.71 15.96
C GLU A 281 41.37 -4.92 16.11
N GLU A 282 40.79 -5.79 15.27
CA GLU A 282 39.38 -6.19 15.33
C GLU A 282 39.29 -7.65 15.79
N ARG A 283 38.43 -7.91 16.78
CA ARG A 283 38.20 -9.24 17.36
C ARG A 283 36.73 -9.58 17.35
N LYS A 284 36.37 -10.73 16.77
CA LYS A 284 35.04 -11.32 16.96
C LYS A 284 34.95 -11.85 18.38
N ILE A 285 33.95 -11.42 19.13
CA ILE A 285 33.76 -11.82 20.52
C ILE A 285 32.54 -12.72 20.69
N TYR A 286 31.53 -12.63 19.82
CA TYR A 286 30.34 -13.49 19.90
C TYR A 286 29.85 -13.88 18.50
N ASP A 287 29.52 -15.17 18.34
CA ASP A 287 29.28 -15.77 17.02
C ASP A 287 27.80 -15.97 16.67
N ALA A 288 26.88 -15.87 17.64
CA ALA A 288 25.50 -16.31 17.46
C ALA A 288 24.50 -15.18 17.76
N LEU A 289 24.69 -14.01 17.14
CA LEU A 289 23.64 -12.98 17.18
C LEU A 289 22.45 -13.42 16.30
N ASP A 290 21.27 -12.95 16.68
CA ASP A 290 20.08 -12.98 15.83
C ASP A 290 20.32 -12.07 14.62
N GLN A 291 19.52 -12.25 13.59
CA GLN A 291 19.70 -11.54 12.33
C GLN A 291 19.49 -10.02 12.48
N ASP A 292 20.48 -9.25 12.04
CA ASP A 292 20.35 -7.80 11.84
C ASP A 292 19.49 -7.47 10.62
N VAL A 293 19.12 -6.20 10.45
CA VAL A 293 18.31 -5.72 9.31
C VAL A 293 19.12 -4.97 8.24
N GLN A 294 20.40 -5.29 8.04
CA GLN A 294 21.25 -4.65 7.01
C GLN A 294 20.69 -4.79 5.58
N GLU A 295 19.94 -5.85 5.32
CA GLU A 295 19.37 -6.16 4.00
C GLU A 295 17.94 -5.63 3.81
N THR A 296 17.43 -4.83 4.75
CA THR A 296 16.14 -4.16 4.65
C THR A 296 16.19 -2.71 5.19
N TRP A 297 15.03 -2.10 5.43
CA TRP A 297 14.91 -0.78 6.04
C TRP A 297 15.33 -0.78 7.51
N ALA A 298 16.20 0.15 7.88
CA ALA A 298 16.70 0.30 9.24
C ALA A 298 16.31 1.65 9.84
N VAL A 299 15.03 2.03 9.73
CA VAL A 299 14.54 3.34 10.19
C VAL A 299 14.81 3.56 11.69
N THR A 300 14.66 2.51 12.50
CA THR A 300 14.98 2.48 13.94
C THR A 300 16.36 1.89 14.24
N GLY A 301 17.21 1.70 13.21
CA GLY A 301 18.53 1.10 13.31
C GLY A 301 18.57 -0.35 12.89
N VAL A 302 19.79 -0.89 12.86
CA VAL A 302 20.15 -2.13 12.17
C VAL A 302 20.18 -3.34 13.10
N TYR A 303 20.47 -3.11 14.38
CA TYR A 303 20.42 -4.13 15.46
C TYR A 303 20.01 -3.44 16.77
N PRO A 304 19.43 -4.11 17.78
CA PRO A 304 19.12 -3.47 19.06
C PRO A 304 20.32 -2.82 19.76
N ASN A 305 20.06 -1.83 20.62
CA ASN A 305 21.10 -1.18 21.43
C ASN A 305 21.84 -2.19 22.32
N MET A 306 23.13 -1.92 22.51
CA MET A 306 24.02 -2.62 23.45
C MET A 306 24.84 -1.60 24.24
N ALA A 307 25.43 -2.01 25.37
CA ALA A 307 26.14 -1.08 26.25
C ALA A 307 27.34 -1.72 26.95
N TRP A 308 28.40 -0.93 27.15
CA TRP A 308 29.55 -1.32 27.96
C TRP A 308 29.25 -1.20 29.46
N THR A 309 29.79 -2.13 30.25
CA THR A 309 29.88 -1.97 31.70
C THR A 309 30.79 -0.79 32.06
N PRO A 310 30.59 -0.10 33.20
CA PRO A 310 31.37 1.10 33.53
C PRO A 310 32.89 0.92 33.64
N ASP A 311 33.35 -0.32 33.77
CA ASP A 311 34.77 -0.70 33.85
C ASP A 311 35.39 -1.04 32.48
N ASP A 312 34.64 -0.88 31.38
CA ASP A 312 35.07 -1.14 30.00
C ASP A 312 35.54 -2.58 29.75
N ARG A 313 35.10 -3.53 30.59
CA ARG A 313 35.46 -4.95 30.48
C ARG A 313 34.45 -5.78 29.70
N SER A 314 33.17 -5.54 29.92
CA SER A 314 32.10 -6.38 29.37
C SER A 314 31.08 -5.55 28.59
N ILE A 315 30.36 -6.22 27.69
CA ILE A 315 29.27 -5.67 26.89
C ILE A 315 27.99 -6.40 27.27
N ILE A 316 26.92 -5.63 27.47
CA ILE A 316 25.56 -6.11 27.67
C ILE A 316 24.78 -5.95 26.35
N PHE A 317 24.16 -7.02 25.88
CA PHE A 317 23.51 -7.06 24.56
C PHE A 317 22.36 -8.07 24.51
N TRP A 318 21.53 -7.97 23.48
CA TRP A 318 20.48 -8.95 23.17
C TRP A 318 20.95 -9.99 22.16
N ALA A 319 20.74 -11.28 22.47
CA ALA A 319 20.83 -12.39 21.52
C ALA A 319 20.13 -13.65 22.06
N HIS A 320 19.58 -14.42 21.14
CA HIS A 320 18.76 -15.61 21.33
C HIS A 320 17.58 -15.40 22.28
N GLY A 321 16.90 -14.27 22.11
CA GLY A 321 15.81 -13.86 22.97
C GLY A 321 16.23 -13.47 24.38
N LYS A 322 17.53 -13.49 24.72
CA LYS A 322 18.03 -13.23 26.08
C LYS A 322 18.84 -11.94 26.13
N LEU A 323 18.88 -11.33 27.30
CA LEU A 323 19.90 -10.34 27.66
C LEU A 323 21.16 -11.09 28.09
N ARG A 324 22.31 -10.67 27.59
CA ARG A 324 23.60 -11.37 27.76
C ARG A 324 24.70 -10.40 28.15
N ARG A 325 25.71 -10.95 28.81
CA ARG A 325 26.98 -10.32 29.10
C ARG A 325 28.10 -11.10 28.43
N ILE A 326 29.09 -10.40 27.89
CA ILE A 326 30.34 -11.00 27.40
C ILE A 326 31.51 -10.06 27.63
N ASP A 327 32.70 -10.59 27.89
CA ASP A 327 33.91 -9.78 28.01
C ASP A 327 34.46 -9.37 26.64
N ALA A 328 35.20 -8.26 26.59
CA ALA A 328 35.76 -7.70 25.37
C ALA A 328 36.80 -8.60 24.66
N ASP A 329 37.30 -9.63 25.35
CA ASP A 329 38.18 -10.64 24.80
C ASP A 329 37.42 -11.87 24.24
N GLY A 330 36.09 -11.92 24.42
CA GLY A 330 35.20 -13.03 24.07
C GLY A 330 34.95 -14.02 25.21
N GLY A 331 35.53 -13.80 26.39
CA GLY A 331 35.35 -14.65 27.57
C GLY A 331 34.04 -14.41 28.32
N ASN A 332 33.75 -15.29 29.29
CA ASN A 332 32.71 -15.13 30.31
C ASN A 332 31.29 -14.81 29.77
N ALA A 333 30.96 -15.33 28.59
CA ALA A 333 29.62 -15.19 28.02
C ALA A 333 28.55 -15.81 28.95
N THR A 334 27.62 -14.99 29.44
CA THR A 334 26.58 -15.39 30.39
C THR A 334 25.24 -14.75 30.07
N VAL A 335 24.14 -15.41 30.46
CA VAL A 335 22.78 -14.86 30.36
C VAL A 335 22.48 -14.04 31.62
N ILE A 336 21.89 -12.87 31.44
CA ILE A 336 21.29 -12.08 32.52
C ILE A 336 19.82 -12.48 32.60
N PRO A 337 19.40 -13.23 33.63
CA PRO A 337 18.05 -13.77 33.68
C PRO A 337 17.01 -12.66 33.91
N PHE A 338 15.90 -12.72 33.20
CA PHE A 338 14.73 -11.90 33.45
C PHE A 338 13.46 -12.75 33.32
N ARG A 339 12.35 -12.27 33.91
CA ARG A 339 11.01 -12.78 33.62
C ARG A 339 10.03 -11.63 33.63
N VAL A 340 9.32 -11.44 32.53
CA VAL A 340 8.20 -10.48 32.40
C VAL A 340 6.91 -11.28 32.49
N ALA A 341 6.04 -10.91 33.43
CA ALA A 341 4.73 -11.51 33.66
C ALA A 341 3.68 -10.40 33.83
N ASP A 342 3.26 -9.81 32.73
CA ASP A 342 2.34 -8.65 32.66
C ASP A 342 1.44 -8.72 31.40
N SER A 343 1.06 -7.59 30.79
CA SER A 343 0.19 -7.56 29.61
C SER A 343 0.53 -6.48 28.58
N ARG A 344 0.01 -6.63 27.36
CA ARG A 344 0.04 -5.64 26.28
C ARG A 344 -1.37 -5.25 25.86
N THR A 345 -1.57 -3.95 25.66
CA THR A 345 -2.86 -3.47 25.15
C THR A 345 -2.92 -3.74 23.65
N VAL A 346 -4.02 -4.35 23.19
CA VAL A 346 -4.33 -4.53 21.77
C VAL A 346 -5.78 -4.14 21.51
N ALA A 347 -6.07 -3.60 20.33
CA ALA A 347 -7.41 -3.21 19.92
C ALA A 347 -8.09 -4.28 19.07
N ALA A 348 -9.42 -4.33 19.12
CA ALA A 348 -10.20 -5.23 18.29
C ALA A 348 -10.17 -4.83 16.80
N ALA A 349 -10.06 -5.83 15.93
CA ALA A 349 -9.99 -5.64 14.47
C ALA A 349 -11.32 -5.93 13.77
N PRO A 350 -11.70 -5.18 12.71
CA PRO A 350 -12.93 -5.43 11.97
C PRO A 350 -12.80 -6.63 11.03
N HIS A 351 -13.74 -7.57 11.08
CA HIS A 351 -13.80 -8.75 10.20
C HIS A 351 -15.21 -8.97 9.60
N PRO A 352 -15.71 -8.02 8.80
CA PRO A 352 -17.01 -8.15 8.13
C PRO A 352 -17.06 -9.40 7.25
N GLN A 353 -18.23 -10.03 7.19
CA GLN A 353 -18.50 -11.08 6.22
C GLN A 353 -18.90 -10.46 4.89
N ILE A 354 -18.29 -10.92 3.80
CA ILE A 354 -18.50 -10.38 2.46
C ILE A 354 -19.16 -11.45 1.59
N GLU A 355 -20.28 -11.10 0.95
CA GLU A 355 -20.91 -11.95 -0.05
C GLU A 355 -20.08 -11.96 -1.34
N VAL A 356 -19.61 -13.13 -1.74
CA VAL A 356 -18.64 -13.27 -2.85
C VAL A 356 -19.34 -13.26 -4.20
N ALA A 357 -20.53 -13.87 -4.29
CA ALA A 357 -21.27 -14.06 -5.54
C ALA A 357 -22.78 -13.77 -5.38
N PRO A 358 -23.15 -12.51 -5.11
CA PRO A 358 -24.55 -12.10 -5.05
C PRO A 358 -25.27 -12.36 -6.38
N ALA A 359 -26.58 -12.61 -6.34
CA ALA A 359 -27.38 -12.92 -7.54
C ALA A 359 -27.49 -11.73 -8.51
N SER A 360 -27.47 -10.54 -7.94
CA SER A 360 -27.44 -9.28 -8.66
C SER A 360 -26.57 -8.29 -7.88
N PHE A 361 -26.08 -7.27 -8.57
CA PHE A 361 -25.32 -6.19 -7.95
C PHE A 361 -25.67 -4.87 -8.61
N SER A 362 -25.37 -3.78 -7.92
CA SER A 362 -25.47 -2.43 -8.49
C SER A 362 -24.08 -1.94 -8.86
N THR A 363 -23.93 -1.35 -10.04
CA THR A 363 -22.64 -0.80 -10.47
C THR A 363 -22.23 0.36 -9.54
N ARG A 364 -20.98 0.34 -9.12
CA ARG A 364 -20.32 1.31 -8.24
C ARG A 364 -19.21 2.07 -8.94
N MET A 365 -18.67 1.56 -10.04
CA MET A 365 -17.65 2.25 -10.84
C MET A 365 -18.10 2.63 -12.26
N PRO A 366 -19.21 3.38 -12.47
CA PRO A 366 -19.43 4.10 -13.71
C PRO A 366 -18.23 5.03 -14.02
N LYS A 367 -17.73 4.99 -15.25
CA LYS A 367 -16.56 5.74 -15.68
C LYS A 367 -16.93 6.90 -16.61
N PHE A 368 -16.06 7.91 -16.64
CA PHE A 368 -16.10 9.00 -17.62
C PHE A 368 -17.43 9.77 -17.67
N ALA A 369 -18.07 9.97 -16.52
CA ALA A 369 -19.29 10.76 -16.47
C ALA A 369 -19.04 12.16 -17.05
N ALA A 370 -19.83 12.56 -18.04
CA ALA A 370 -19.75 13.86 -18.71
C ALA A 370 -21.15 14.44 -18.91
N VAL A 371 -21.40 15.60 -18.30
CA VAL A 371 -22.67 16.33 -18.36
C VAL A 371 -22.75 17.13 -19.66
N SER A 372 -23.92 17.15 -20.29
CA SER A 372 -24.18 17.91 -21.51
C SER A 372 -24.00 19.41 -21.28
N PRO A 373 -23.68 20.21 -22.32
CA PRO A 373 -23.44 21.65 -22.17
C PRO A 373 -24.57 22.43 -21.46
N ASP A 374 -25.83 22.04 -21.70
CA ASP A 374 -27.02 22.61 -21.05
C ASP A 374 -27.22 22.15 -19.59
N GLY A 375 -26.51 21.10 -19.16
CA GLY A 375 -26.62 20.49 -17.84
C GLY A 375 -27.81 19.56 -17.65
N GLY A 376 -28.55 19.22 -18.72
CA GLY A 376 -29.77 18.42 -18.62
C GLY A 376 -29.54 16.91 -18.62
N ARG A 377 -28.44 16.43 -19.24
CA ARG A 377 -28.15 15.01 -19.44
C ARG A 377 -26.71 14.68 -19.04
N VAL A 378 -26.46 13.43 -18.72
CA VAL A 378 -25.12 12.90 -18.45
C VAL A 378 -24.90 11.65 -19.29
N VAL A 379 -23.76 11.58 -19.98
CA VAL A 379 -23.23 10.36 -20.61
C VAL A 379 -22.19 9.74 -19.68
N PHE A 380 -22.16 8.43 -19.57
CA PHE A 380 -21.19 7.69 -18.76
C PHE A 380 -20.99 6.28 -19.31
N GLU A 381 -19.88 5.65 -18.97
CA GLU A 381 -19.57 4.27 -19.32
C GLU A 381 -19.84 3.35 -18.13
N THR A 382 -20.52 2.23 -18.35
CA THR A 382 -20.52 1.12 -17.40
C THR A 382 -20.63 -0.20 -18.14
N LEU A 383 -19.94 -1.23 -17.61
CA LEU A 383 -19.85 -2.58 -18.21
C LEU A 383 -19.33 -2.61 -19.66
N GLY A 384 -18.49 -1.65 -20.02
CA GLY A 384 -17.86 -1.47 -21.32
C GLY A 384 -18.62 -0.55 -22.27
N LYS A 385 -19.75 0.04 -21.87
CA LYS A 385 -20.75 0.58 -22.80
C LYS A 385 -21.25 1.98 -22.41
N LEU A 386 -21.57 2.83 -23.39
CA LEU A 386 -22.04 4.20 -23.12
C LEU A 386 -23.55 4.29 -22.90
N TRP A 387 -23.92 4.90 -21.79
CA TRP A 387 -25.29 5.18 -21.38
C TRP A 387 -25.51 6.67 -21.24
N ILE A 388 -26.75 7.11 -21.47
CA ILE A 388 -27.16 8.49 -21.27
C ILE A 388 -28.43 8.55 -20.44
N ARG A 389 -28.51 9.50 -19.51
CA ARG A 389 -29.69 9.73 -18.66
C ARG A 389 -29.89 11.21 -18.34
N PRO A 390 -31.09 11.63 -17.90
CA PRO A 390 -31.29 12.97 -17.35
C PRO A 390 -30.54 13.15 -16.02
N VAL A 391 -29.96 14.34 -15.81
CA VAL A 391 -29.29 14.70 -14.54
C VAL A 391 -30.29 14.77 -13.39
N ALA A 392 -31.54 15.17 -13.65
CA ALA A 392 -32.61 15.21 -12.66
C ALA A 392 -33.06 13.81 -12.15
N GLY A 393 -32.53 12.72 -12.70
CA GLY A 393 -32.95 11.35 -12.42
C GLY A 393 -33.79 10.73 -13.55
N GLY A 394 -34.08 9.42 -13.43
CA GLY A 394 -34.75 8.63 -14.48
C GLY A 394 -33.89 7.51 -15.07
N ALA A 395 -34.48 6.62 -15.87
CA ALA A 395 -33.80 5.43 -16.37
C ALA A 395 -32.68 5.77 -17.38
N PRO A 396 -31.51 5.11 -17.30
CA PRO A 396 -30.49 5.22 -18.33
C PRO A 396 -30.93 4.50 -19.60
N ARG A 397 -30.59 5.07 -20.76
CA ARG A 397 -30.74 4.42 -22.07
C ARG A 397 -29.38 4.25 -22.73
N ARG A 398 -29.28 3.23 -23.57
CA ARG A 398 -28.07 3.01 -24.36
C ARG A 398 -27.86 4.18 -25.34
N LEU A 399 -26.62 4.65 -25.47
CA LEU A 399 -26.30 5.74 -26.40
C LEU A 399 -26.11 5.23 -27.83
N THR A 400 -25.34 4.16 -28.02
CA THR A 400 -25.03 3.60 -29.34
C THR A 400 -25.88 2.35 -29.61
N ASN A 401 -25.96 1.93 -30.88
CA ASN A 401 -26.53 0.64 -31.27
C ASN A 401 -25.45 -0.43 -31.53
N LEU A 402 -24.23 -0.24 -31.00
CA LEU A 402 -23.17 -1.22 -31.15
C LEU A 402 -23.50 -2.51 -30.39
N ALA A 403 -23.29 -3.64 -31.06
CA ALA A 403 -23.47 -4.95 -30.46
C ALA A 403 -22.62 -5.08 -29.18
N GLU A 404 -23.08 -5.90 -28.24
CA GLU A 404 -22.42 -6.09 -26.93
C GLU A 404 -20.96 -6.54 -27.07
N ASP A 405 -20.67 -7.37 -28.07
CA ASP A 405 -19.37 -7.97 -28.37
C ASP A 405 -18.50 -7.16 -29.35
N ALA A 406 -19.05 -6.13 -29.99
CA ALA A 406 -18.34 -5.36 -31.02
C ALA A 406 -17.07 -4.66 -30.48
N GLY A 407 -17.16 -4.12 -29.27
CA GLY A 407 -16.07 -3.39 -28.61
C GLY A 407 -16.54 -2.62 -27.38
N LEU A 408 -15.60 -2.08 -26.62
CA LEU A 408 -15.82 -1.18 -25.50
C LEU A 408 -15.99 0.26 -26.01
N GLU A 409 -16.80 1.07 -25.33
CA GLU A 409 -17.11 2.45 -25.70
C GLU A 409 -16.61 3.38 -24.57
N LEU A 410 -15.46 4.03 -24.76
CA LEU A 410 -14.67 4.69 -23.73
C LEU A 410 -14.50 6.19 -23.98
N PHE A 411 -14.16 6.95 -22.95
CA PHE A 411 -13.78 8.37 -23.02
C PHE A 411 -14.75 9.29 -23.80
N PRO A 412 -16.07 9.31 -23.48
CA PRO A 412 -17.03 10.19 -24.14
C PRO A 412 -16.76 11.67 -23.83
N SER A 413 -16.98 12.53 -24.83
CA SER A 413 -16.94 13.99 -24.70
C SER A 413 -18.00 14.66 -25.59
N TRP A 414 -18.63 15.71 -25.09
CA TRP A 414 -19.70 16.45 -25.77
C TRP A 414 -19.16 17.52 -26.71
N SER A 415 -19.81 17.73 -27.85
CA SER A 415 -19.66 18.98 -28.61
C SER A 415 -20.27 20.16 -27.85
N ARG A 416 -19.77 21.39 -28.02
CA ARG A 416 -20.25 22.58 -27.28
C ARG A 416 -21.71 22.92 -27.55
N ASP A 417 -22.24 22.54 -28.72
CA ASP A 417 -23.65 22.70 -29.07
C ASP A 417 -24.56 21.61 -28.48
N GLY A 418 -23.99 20.59 -27.81
CA GLY A 418 -24.71 19.49 -27.18
C GLY A 418 -25.38 18.50 -28.16
N LYS A 419 -25.05 18.57 -29.46
CA LYS A 419 -25.68 17.72 -30.49
C LYS A 419 -24.93 16.43 -30.77
N SER A 420 -23.63 16.38 -30.51
CA SER A 420 -22.78 15.23 -30.81
C SER A 420 -21.93 14.82 -29.62
N ILE A 421 -21.56 13.54 -29.59
CA ILE A 421 -20.62 12.97 -28.63
C ILE A 421 -19.51 12.28 -29.41
N VAL A 422 -18.26 12.54 -29.04
CA VAL A 422 -17.08 11.81 -29.53
C VAL A 422 -16.64 10.81 -28.46
N PHE A 423 -16.18 9.64 -28.85
CA PHE A 423 -15.71 8.59 -27.95
C PHE A 423 -14.70 7.68 -28.66
N VAL A 424 -14.07 6.78 -27.90
CA VAL A 424 -13.20 5.72 -28.41
C VAL A 424 -13.97 4.40 -28.41
N GLU A 425 -14.06 3.74 -29.57
CA GLU A 425 -14.40 2.31 -29.60
C GLU A 425 -13.12 1.50 -29.48
N TRP A 426 -13.04 0.56 -28.55
CA TRP A 426 -11.90 -0.35 -28.38
C TRP A 426 -12.29 -1.80 -28.61
N ASN A 427 -11.50 -2.52 -29.40
CA ASN A 427 -11.60 -3.97 -29.54
C ASN A 427 -10.20 -4.59 -29.45
N ASP A 428 -9.99 -5.64 -28.66
CA ASP A 428 -8.64 -6.16 -28.40
C ASP A 428 -7.92 -6.64 -29.69
N ALA A 429 -8.68 -7.10 -30.70
CA ALA A 429 -8.13 -7.54 -31.99
C ALA A 429 -8.02 -6.41 -33.03
N LYS A 430 -8.90 -5.41 -32.97
CA LYS A 430 -8.96 -4.30 -33.97
C LYS A 430 -8.36 -2.98 -33.46
N LEU A 431 -7.99 -2.92 -32.18
CA LEU A 431 -7.57 -1.75 -31.42
C LEU A 431 -8.61 -0.63 -31.40
N GLY A 432 -8.19 0.57 -30.99
CA GLY A 432 -9.05 1.73 -30.80
C GLY A 432 -9.37 2.48 -32.08
N ARG A 433 -10.56 3.09 -32.15
CA ARG A 433 -10.99 4.05 -33.18
C ARG A 433 -11.72 5.23 -32.53
N ILE A 434 -11.47 6.45 -33.02
CA ILE A 434 -12.28 7.62 -32.64
C ILE A 434 -13.59 7.59 -33.44
N ARG A 435 -14.72 7.72 -32.74
CA ARG A 435 -16.06 7.72 -33.34
C ARG A 435 -16.90 8.87 -32.83
N THR A 436 -17.88 9.29 -33.64
CA THR A 436 -18.90 10.26 -33.23
C THR A 436 -20.30 9.68 -33.34
N VAL A 437 -21.20 10.11 -32.45
CA VAL A 437 -22.61 9.74 -32.45
C VAL A 437 -23.48 10.95 -32.11
N SER A 438 -24.71 10.98 -32.61
CA SER A 438 -25.69 11.98 -32.19
C SER A 438 -25.98 11.87 -30.69
N ALA A 439 -26.23 12.99 -30.02
CA ALA A 439 -26.67 13.03 -28.63
C ALA A 439 -28.04 12.35 -28.41
N SER A 440 -28.85 12.21 -29.46
CA SER A 440 -30.05 11.38 -29.44
C SER A 440 -29.74 9.87 -29.39
N GLY A 441 -28.50 9.49 -29.68
CA GLY A 441 -28.06 8.11 -29.84
C GLY A 441 -28.26 7.56 -31.25
N GLY A 442 -27.82 6.32 -31.46
CA GLY A 442 -27.94 5.59 -32.73
C GLY A 442 -26.61 5.07 -33.27
N ALA A 443 -26.48 5.01 -34.60
CA ALA A 443 -25.27 4.55 -35.27
C ALA A 443 -24.12 5.55 -35.12
N ALA A 444 -22.95 5.03 -34.76
CA ALA A 444 -21.72 5.82 -34.67
C ALA A 444 -20.98 5.87 -36.01
N ARG A 445 -20.25 6.98 -36.25
CA ARG A 445 -19.47 7.24 -37.45
C ARG A 445 -17.98 7.28 -37.12
N ASP A 446 -17.16 6.62 -37.94
CA ASP A 446 -15.70 6.64 -37.78
C ASP A 446 -15.14 8.02 -38.11
N VAL A 447 -14.21 8.49 -37.28
CA VAL A 447 -13.41 9.70 -37.51
C VAL A 447 -12.01 9.33 -37.99
N THR A 448 -11.39 8.34 -37.32
CA THR A 448 -10.07 7.83 -37.70
C THR A 448 -10.23 6.62 -38.62
N SER A 449 -9.48 6.61 -39.73
CA SER A 449 -9.41 5.46 -40.64
C SER A 449 -8.43 4.37 -40.19
N GLN A 450 -7.45 4.75 -39.38
CA GLN A 450 -6.44 3.84 -38.81
C GLN A 450 -6.80 3.45 -37.37
N PRO A 451 -6.46 2.21 -36.95
CA PRO A 451 -6.59 1.80 -35.56
C PRO A 451 -5.45 2.38 -34.71
N GLY A 452 -5.62 2.40 -33.39
CA GLY A 452 -4.56 2.82 -32.46
C GLY A 452 -4.95 2.72 -30.99
N ASN A 453 -3.97 2.93 -30.10
CA ASN A 453 -4.21 3.13 -28.67
C ASN A 453 -4.66 4.57 -28.44
N TYR A 454 -5.94 4.86 -28.68
CA TYR A 454 -6.48 6.21 -28.55
C TYR A 454 -7.20 6.44 -27.22
N ALA A 455 -7.07 7.64 -26.68
CA ALA A 455 -7.74 8.05 -25.45
C ALA A 455 -8.23 9.51 -25.51
N ARG A 456 -9.20 9.83 -24.64
CA ARG A 456 -9.63 11.20 -24.28
C ARG A 456 -9.87 12.15 -25.48
N PRO A 457 -10.71 11.80 -26.47
CA PRO A 457 -11.03 12.70 -27.56
C PRO A 457 -11.90 13.89 -27.10
N SER A 458 -11.68 15.07 -27.67
CA SER A 458 -12.45 16.29 -27.39
C SER A 458 -12.65 17.13 -28.64
N PHE A 459 -13.85 17.70 -28.79
CA PHE A 459 -14.14 18.67 -29.85
C PHE A 459 -13.51 20.04 -29.58
N SER A 460 -13.15 20.75 -30.65
CA SER A 460 -12.94 22.20 -30.64
C SER A 460 -14.25 22.93 -30.33
N PRO A 461 -14.20 24.17 -29.82
CA PRO A 461 -15.40 24.95 -29.53
C PRO A 461 -16.41 25.06 -30.68
N ASP A 462 -15.94 25.14 -31.93
CA ASP A 462 -16.78 25.16 -33.14
C ASP A 462 -17.23 23.79 -33.65
N GLY A 463 -16.79 22.70 -33.01
CA GLY A 463 -17.10 21.32 -33.35
C GLY A 463 -16.42 20.78 -34.62
N LYS A 464 -15.52 21.53 -35.26
CA LYS A 464 -14.91 21.13 -36.54
C LYS A 464 -13.63 20.31 -36.42
N THR A 465 -12.95 20.37 -35.29
CA THR A 465 -11.71 19.63 -35.01
C THR A 465 -11.91 18.74 -33.80
N ILE A 466 -11.31 17.55 -33.82
CA ILE A 466 -11.19 16.67 -32.66
C ILE A 466 -9.71 16.56 -32.31
N VAL A 467 -9.37 16.80 -31.05
CA VAL A 467 -8.06 16.46 -30.47
C VAL A 467 -8.19 15.20 -29.66
N PHE A 468 -7.15 14.36 -29.61
CA PHE A 468 -7.15 13.12 -28.87
C PHE A 468 -5.72 12.70 -28.54
N GLU A 469 -5.59 11.77 -27.61
CA GLU A 469 -4.31 11.18 -27.20
C GLU A 469 -4.06 9.88 -27.95
N LYS A 470 -2.82 9.67 -28.36
CA LYS A 470 -2.31 8.40 -28.87
C LYS A 470 -1.26 7.87 -27.89
N GLY A 471 -1.55 6.74 -27.26
CA GLY A 471 -0.72 6.09 -26.26
C GLY A 471 0.28 5.07 -26.83
N GLY A 472 1.15 4.59 -25.93
CA GLY A 472 2.16 3.57 -26.18
C GLY A 472 1.72 2.13 -25.89
N GLN A 473 2.67 1.19 -25.94
CA GLN A 473 2.46 -0.20 -25.51
C GLN A 473 2.21 -0.29 -24.00
N THR A 474 1.24 -1.11 -23.58
CA THR A 474 0.84 -1.26 -22.17
C THR A 474 1.14 -2.65 -21.57
N GLY A 475 1.57 -3.62 -22.38
CA GLY A 475 1.79 -5.02 -21.98
C GLY A 475 0.50 -5.86 -21.87
N LEU A 476 -0.65 -5.25 -21.54
CA LEU A 476 -1.96 -5.90 -21.57
C LEU A 476 -2.59 -5.87 -22.98
N THR A 477 -2.46 -4.74 -23.68
CA THR A 477 -3.00 -4.55 -25.03
C THR A 477 -1.92 -4.74 -26.10
N ALA A 478 -2.35 -4.96 -27.34
CA ALA A 478 -1.42 -5.14 -28.45
C ALA A 478 -0.56 -3.88 -28.67
N PRO A 479 0.75 -4.03 -28.97
CA PRO A 479 1.66 -2.90 -29.18
C PRO A 479 1.47 -2.18 -30.51
N GLY A 480 0.73 -2.77 -31.46
CA GLY A 480 0.57 -2.22 -32.81
C GLY A 480 0.01 -0.79 -32.83
N TRP A 481 0.41 -0.02 -33.84
CA TRP A 481 -0.07 1.36 -34.06
C TRP A 481 0.24 2.35 -32.93
N SER A 482 1.30 2.12 -32.17
CA SER A 482 1.66 2.92 -30.98
C SER A 482 2.84 3.89 -31.18
N ASP A 483 3.41 3.98 -32.39
CA ASP A 483 4.55 4.87 -32.65
C ASP A 483 4.18 6.35 -32.51
N ASN A 484 5.12 7.16 -32.01
CA ASN A 484 4.93 8.60 -31.76
C ASN A 484 3.78 8.92 -30.79
N PRO A 485 3.83 8.46 -29.52
CA PRO A 485 2.81 8.79 -28.54
C PRO A 485 2.74 10.30 -28.28
N GLY A 486 1.54 10.80 -28.03
CA GLY A 486 1.27 12.21 -27.76
C GLY A 486 -0.10 12.66 -28.23
N ILE A 487 -0.25 13.96 -28.47
CA ILE A 487 -1.52 14.61 -28.81
C ILE A 487 -1.64 14.77 -30.32
N TYR A 488 -2.79 14.37 -30.85
CA TYR A 488 -3.13 14.45 -32.26
C TYR A 488 -4.40 15.29 -32.47
N ARG A 489 -4.52 15.87 -33.67
CA ARG A 489 -5.75 16.51 -34.15
C ARG A 489 -6.24 15.86 -35.45
N VAL A 490 -7.54 15.87 -35.67
CA VAL A 490 -8.19 15.43 -36.91
C VAL A 490 -9.45 16.26 -37.16
N ALA A 491 -9.86 16.41 -38.43
CA ALA A 491 -11.15 17.01 -38.73
C ALA A 491 -12.29 16.16 -38.15
N ALA A 492 -13.34 16.79 -37.61
CA ALA A 492 -14.50 16.09 -37.06
C ALA A 492 -15.28 15.28 -38.13
N THR A 493 -15.11 15.65 -39.41
CA THR A 493 -15.60 14.92 -40.59
C THR A 493 -14.72 13.72 -40.96
N GLY A 494 -13.59 13.52 -40.30
CA GLY A 494 -12.63 12.44 -40.53
C GLY A 494 -11.46 12.88 -41.42
N GLY A 495 -10.38 12.09 -41.41
CA GLY A 495 -9.16 12.37 -42.17
C GLY A 495 -7.91 11.79 -41.50
N THR A 496 -6.74 12.15 -42.02
CA THR A 496 -5.45 11.72 -41.45
C THR A 496 -5.13 12.52 -40.19
N PRO A 497 -4.93 11.89 -39.02
CA PRO A 497 -4.51 12.59 -37.81
C PRO A 497 -3.14 13.26 -37.96
N GLN A 498 -3.01 14.45 -37.38
CA GLN A 498 -1.76 15.22 -37.35
C GLN A 498 -1.26 15.36 -35.92
N LEU A 499 0.02 15.08 -35.70
CA LEU A 499 0.66 15.25 -34.40
C LEU A 499 0.74 16.74 -34.03
N VAL A 500 0.32 17.07 -32.81
CA VAL A 500 0.38 18.42 -32.21
C VAL A 500 1.53 18.49 -31.21
N ALA A 501 1.63 17.53 -30.28
CA ALA A 501 2.67 17.52 -29.26
C ALA A 501 3.07 16.09 -28.91
N LYS A 502 4.36 15.85 -28.68
CA LYS A 502 4.89 14.53 -28.28
C LYS A 502 4.87 14.39 -26.77
N GLY A 503 4.50 13.22 -26.26
CA GLY A 503 4.62 12.87 -24.83
C GLY A 503 3.77 13.71 -23.87
N LEU A 504 2.85 14.54 -24.37
CA LEU A 504 1.86 15.24 -23.56
C LEU A 504 0.54 14.47 -23.57
N GLU A 505 -0.26 14.68 -22.53
CA GLU A 505 -1.48 13.92 -22.26
C GLU A 505 -2.70 14.83 -22.04
N ARG A 506 -3.90 14.23 -22.02
CA ARG A 506 -5.17 14.88 -21.61
C ARG A 506 -5.49 16.18 -22.37
N PRO A 507 -5.64 16.12 -23.71
CA PRO A 507 -5.89 17.30 -24.53
C PRO A 507 -7.30 17.85 -24.31
N GLN A 508 -7.41 19.18 -24.23
CA GLN A 508 -8.68 19.87 -24.02
C GLN A 508 -8.67 21.29 -24.61
N PHE A 509 -9.85 21.88 -24.78
CA PHE A 509 -10.01 23.25 -25.25
C PHE A 509 -10.60 24.16 -24.18
N GLY A 510 -10.09 25.39 -24.10
CA GLY A 510 -10.73 26.50 -23.39
C GLY A 510 -11.79 27.18 -24.26
N ALA A 511 -11.76 28.52 -24.34
CA ALA A 511 -12.72 29.29 -25.14
C ALA A 511 -12.41 29.36 -26.64
N SER A 512 -11.16 29.14 -27.05
CA SER A 512 -10.71 29.33 -28.44
C SER A 512 -10.51 28.02 -29.20
N ASN A 513 -10.67 28.05 -30.52
CA ASN A 513 -10.43 26.92 -31.43
C ASN A 513 -8.94 26.69 -31.75
N ASP A 514 -8.10 27.70 -31.55
CA ASP A 514 -6.70 27.71 -31.99
C ASP A 514 -5.71 27.30 -30.89
N ARG A 515 -6.19 26.96 -29.69
CA ARG A 515 -5.34 26.63 -28.54
C ARG A 515 -5.78 25.32 -27.87
N VAL A 516 -4.84 24.39 -27.73
CA VAL A 516 -5.06 23.12 -27.02
C VAL A 516 -4.30 23.17 -25.70
N PHE A 517 -5.00 22.90 -24.60
CA PHE A 517 -4.41 22.71 -23.28
C PHE A 517 -4.13 21.22 -23.06
N MET A 518 -3.02 20.92 -22.40
CA MET A 518 -2.50 19.56 -22.19
C MET A 518 -1.78 19.49 -20.84
N MET A 519 -1.53 18.28 -20.38
CA MET A 519 -0.71 18.03 -19.20
C MET A 519 0.70 17.58 -19.57
N GLU A 520 1.67 18.08 -18.82
CA GLU A 520 3.08 17.72 -18.86
C GLU A 520 3.53 17.32 -17.46
N GLU A 521 4.16 16.14 -17.33
CA GLU A 521 4.84 15.71 -16.12
C GLU A 521 6.34 15.98 -16.24
N GLY A 522 6.92 16.65 -15.25
CA GLY A 522 8.35 17.02 -15.25
C GLY A 522 8.77 17.68 -13.95
N ASP A 523 10.06 17.59 -13.59
CA ASP A 523 10.63 18.22 -12.38
C ASP A 523 9.89 17.91 -11.06
N GLY A 524 9.25 16.73 -10.97
CA GLY A 524 8.48 16.32 -9.80
C GLY A 524 7.13 17.03 -9.62
N LYS A 525 6.61 17.66 -10.68
CA LYS A 525 5.34 18.38 -10.72
C LYS A 525 4.52 17.98 -11.93
N ASN A 526 3.21 18.14 -11.81
CA ASN A 526 2.32 18.17 -12.97
C ASN A 526 2.06 19.60 -13.38
N THR A 527 2.07 19.85 -14.69
CA THR A 527 1.98 21.19 -15.26
C THR A 527 0.90 21.24 -16.34
N LEU A 528 0.06 22.26 -16.28
CA LEU A 528 -0.88 22.64 -17.34
C LEU A 528 -0.16 23.54 -18.35
N VAL A 529 -0.05 23.05 -19.58
CA VAL A 529 0.56 23.76 -20.71
C VAL A 529 -0.45 23.92 -21.85
N SER A 530 -0.18 24.84 -22.78
CA SER A 530 -0.95 24.94 -24.02
C SER A 530 -0.09 25.29 -25.22
N THR A 531 -0.53 24.91 -26.42
CA THR A 531 0.09 25.26 -27.70
C THR A 531 -0.97 25.71 -28.70
N ASP A 532 -0.54 26.27 -29.84
CA ASP A 532 -1.39 26.29 -31.03
C ASP A 532 -1.59 24.88 -31.61
N LEU A 533 -2.47 24.76 -32.61
CA LEU A 533 -2.80 23.46 -33.23
C LEU A 533 -1.65 22.86 -34.08
N SER A 534 -0.55 23.58 -34.30
CA SER A 534 0.68 23.06 -34.93
C SER A 534 1.72 22.58 -33.91
N GLY A 535 1.44 22.75 -32.61
CA GLY A 535 2.40 22.48 -31.53
C GLY A 535 3.30 23.67 -31.19
N GLY A 536 3.13 24.81 -31.86
CA GLY A 536 3.91 26.02 -31.64
C GLY A 536 3.39 26.87 -30.47
N GLY A 537 4.17 27.88 -30.09
CA GLY A 537 3.73 28.92 -29.14
C GLY A 537 3.40 28.41 -27.74
N LYS A 538 4.17 27.43 -27.22
CA LYS A 538 3.96 26.81 -25.90
C LYS A 538 3.84 27.86 -24.80
N ARG A 539 2.84 27.69 -23.92
CA ARG A 539 2.62 28.48 -22.70
C ARG A 539 2.47 27.56 -21.50
N THR A 540 2.94 28.01 -20.35
CA THR A 540 2.74 27.35 -19.06
C THR A 540 1.70 28.14 -18.26
N HIS A 541 0.76 27.47 -17.60
CA HIS A 541 -0.35 28.13 -16.92
C HIS A 541 -0.39 27.85 -15.42
N ALA A 542 -0.24 26.58 -15.03
CA ALA A 542 -0.35 26.17 -13.65
C ALA A 542 0.54 24.96 -13.38
N SER A 543 1.14 24.86 -12.20
CA SER A 543 1.94 23.69 -11.81
C SER A 543 1.77 23.36 -10.33
N GLY A 544 1.86 22.08 -9.98
CA GLY A 544 1.79 21.66 -8.58
C GLY A 544 2.48 20.32 -8.35
N GLU A 545 3.15 20.18 -7.21
CA GLU A 545 3.84 18.94 -6.81
C GLU A 545 2.87 17.78 -6.54
N LEU A 546 1.68 18.10 -6.01
CA LEU A 546 0.66 17.12 -5.63
C LEU A 546 -0.66 17.33 -6.37
N ALA A 547 -0.72 18.31 -7.26
CA ALA A 547 -1.86 18.52 -8.13
C ALA A 547 -1.78 17.55 -9.32
N ASN A 548 -2.93 17.09 -9.80
CA ASN A 548 -3.11 16.30 -11.00
C ASN A 548 -4.46 16.67 -11.65
N ASP A 549 -4.80 16.05 -12.78
CA ASP A 549 -6.09 16.21 -13.46
C ASP A 549 -6.51 17.69 -13.68
N PHE A 550 -5.65 18.53 -14.30
CA PHE A 550 -6.04 19.93 -14.62
C PHE A 550 -7.14 19.98 -15.69
N ILE A 551 -8.26 20.64 -15.41
CA ILE A 551 -9.42 20.78 -16.31
C ILE A 551 -9.80 22.25 -16.48
N VAL A 552 -9.60 22.77 -17.69
CA VAL A 552 -9.88 24.16 -18.06
C VAL A 552 -11.37 24.35 -18.32
N ALA A 553 -11.95 25.42 -17.77
CA ALA A 553 -13.33 25.77 -18.00
C ALA A 553 -13.55 26.16 -19.48
N PRO A 554 -14.68 25.74 -20.09
CA PRO A 554 -15.10 26.11 -21.44
C PRO A 554 -15.07 27.59 -21.79
N ASP A 555 -15.25 28.48 -20.80
CA ASP A 555 -15.19 29.93 -20.96
C ASP A 555 -13.77 30.52 -20.85
N GLY A 556 -12.77 29.69 -20.53
CA GLY A 556 -11.36 30.06 -20.40
C GLY A 556 -11.04 30.88 -19.15
N ARG A 557 -11.95 30.99 -18.17
CA ARG A 557 -11.78 31.87 -17.00
C ARG A 557 -11.38 31.15 -15.72
N SER A 558 -11.50 29.83 -15.70
CA SER A 558 -11.23 29.02 -14.51
C SER A 558 -10.56 27.71 -14.88
N VAL A 559 -9.85 27.13 -13.91
CA VAL A 559 -9.28 25.80 -14.01
C VAL A 559 -9.60 25.04 -12.74
N ALA A 560 -10.00 23.78 -12.90
CA ALA A 560 -10.13 22.83 -11.81
C ALA A 560 -8.91 21.90 -11.81
N PHE A 561 -8.57 21.37 -10.66
CA PHE A 561 -7.53 20.34 -10.53
C PHE A 561 -7.88 19.41 -9.37
N ARG A 562 -7.26 18.23 -9.36
CA ARG A 562 -7.38 17.28 -8.27
C ARG A 562 -6.10 17.28 -7.42
N GLN A 563 -6.25 17.25 -6.11
CA GLN A 563 -5.15 17.03 -5.18
C GLN A 563 -5.68 16.31 -3.93
N ASN A 564 -4.92 15.36 -3.38
CA ASN A 564 -5.37 14.54 -2.24
C ASN A 564 -6.76 13.93 -2.51
N TYR A 565 -6.98 13.48 -3.75
CA TYR A 565 -8.26 12.98 -4.27
C TYR A 565 -9.43 13.98 -4.29
N GLN A 566 -9.26 15.22 -3.83
CA GLN A 566 -10.32 16.23 -3.81
C GLN A 566 -10.24 17.15 -5.03
N ALA A 567 -11.39 17.62 -5.51
CA ALA A 567 -11.49 18.65 -6.53
C ALA A 567 -11.26 20.04 -5.92
N TYR A 568 -10.44 20.83 -6.59
CA TYR A 568 -10.21 22.24 -6.32
C TYR A 568 -10.51 23.07 -7.57
N ALA A 569 -10.86 24.34 -7.39
CA ALA A 569 -11.05 25.30 -8.47
C ALA A 569 -10.33 26.62 -8.18
N MET A 570 -9.81 27.25 -9.23
CA MET A 570 -9.19 28.58 -9.18
C MET A 570 -9.43 29.37 -10.48
N PRO A 571 -9.27 30.71 -10.46
CA PRO A 571 -9.23 31.49 -11.70
C PRO A 571 -8.07 31.04 -12.59
N LEU A 572 -8.29 31.02 -13.91
CA LEU A 572 -7.24 30.80 -14.90
C LEU A 572 -6.72 32.16 -15.36
N MET A 573 -5.42 32.40 -15.24
CA MET A 573 -4.81 33.63 -15.73
C MET A 573 -4.91 33.70 -17.27
N PRO A 574 -5.28 34.86 -17.85
CA PRO A 574 -5.41 35.01 -19.31
C PRO A 574 -4.06 34.95 -20.06
N GLY A 575 -2.93 35.00 -19.35
CA GLY A 575 -1.58 34.93 -19.91
C GLY A 575 -0.91 33.54 -19.82
N GLY A 576 0.37 33.49 -20.18
CA GLY A 576 1.22 32.29 -20.10
C GLY A 576 2.16 32.28 -18.89
N GLN A 577 1.80 33.02 -17.83
CA GLN A 577 2.52 32.99 -16.56
C GLN A 577 2.14 31.73 -15.79
N GLU A 578 3.14 31.00 -15.34
CA GLU A 578 2.95 29.85 -14.47
C GLU A 578 2.48 30.29 -13.08
N VAL A 579 1.38 29.69 -12.62
CA VAL A 579 0.88 29.84 -11.25
C VAL A 579 1.09 28.54 -10.50
N ALA A 580 1.84 28.58 -9.40
CA ALA A 580 1.94 27.44 -8.50
C ALA A 580 0.58 27.18 -7.82
N VAL A 581 0.11 25.94 -7.83
CA VAL A 581 -1.17 25.54 -7.24
C VAL A 581 -1.01 24.60 -6.06
N GLY A 582 -1.88 24.77 -5.07
CA GLY A 582 -2.05 23.83 -3.97
C GLY A 582 -3.00 24.38 -2.90
N PRO A 583 -3.41 23.57 -1.91
CA PRO A 583 -4.31 23.99 -0.84
C PRO A 583 -3.78 25.14 0.04
N LYS A 584 -2.46 25.36 0.01
CA LYS A 584 -1.73 26.36 0.80
C LYS A 584 -1.21 27.54 -0.04
N THR A 585 -1.49 27.60 -1.34
CA THR A 585 -1.04 28.70 -2.20
C THR A 585 -2.01 29.88 -2.11
N ASP A 586 -1.48 31.10 -2.14
CA ASP A 586 -2.22 32.36 -1.96
C ASP A 586 -2.12 33.32 -3.15
N ALA A 587 -1.33 32.99 -4.18
CA ALA A 587 -1.18 33.80 -5.39
C ALA A 587 -2.51 34.08 -6.11
N LEU A 588 -3.42 33.10 -6.11
CA LEU A 588 -4.81 33.22 -6.58
C LEU A 588 -5.76 32.51 -5.60
N PRO A 589 -7.05 32.88 -5.55
CA PRO A 589 -8.04 32.16 -4.77
C PRO A 589 -8.17 30.69 -5.21
N VAL A 590 -7.91 29.76 -4.29
CA VAL A 590 -8.09 28.31 -4.48
C VAL A 590 -9.16 27.79 -3.53
N VAL A 591 -10.16 27.08 -4.06
CA VAL A 591 -11.34 26.61 -3.31
C VAL A 591 -11.42 25.09 -3.42
N LYS A 592 -11.52 24.40 -2.27
CA LYS A 592 -11.86 22.97 -2.23
C LYS A 592 -13.34 22.81 -2.49
N VAL A 593 -13.72 22.05 -3.52
CA VAL A 593 -15.11 21.90 -3.97
C VAL A 593 -15.74 20.59 -3.48
N SER A 594 -14.96 19.52 -3.33
CA SER A 594 -15.45 18.20 -2.92
C SER A 594 -15.15 17.86 -1.45
N THR A 595 -15.84 16.84 -0.94
CA THR A 595 -15.69 16.32 0.45
C THR A 595 -15.12 14.90 0.50
N ASP A 596 -15.68 13.95 -0.24
CA ASP A 596 -15.31 12.52 -0.19
C ASP A 596 -14.57 12.07 -1.47
N GLY A 597 -13.80 12.98 -2.07
CA GLY A 597 -13.03 12.74 -3.29
C GLY A 597 -13.73 13.17 -4.58
N ALA A 598 -13.01 13.05 -5.69
CA ALA A 598 -13.44 13.43 -7.03
C ALA A 598 -12.68 12.69 -8.14
N ASP A 599 -13.43 12.04 -9.01
CA ASP A 599 -12.98 11.48 -10.29
C ASP A 599 -13.76 12.13 -11.44
N TYR A 600 -13.24 12.04 -12.66
CA TYR A 600 -13.91 12.54 -13.88
C TYR A 600 -14.41 13.99 -13.77
N ILE A 601 -13.56 14.88 -13.25
CA ILE A 601 -13.86 16.31 -13.09
C ILE A 601 -14.09 16.94 -14.47
N HIS A 602 -15.16 17.73 -14.62
CA HIS A 602 -15.46 18.48 -15.84
C HIS A 602 -16.39 19.67 -15.57
N TRP A 603 -16.38 20.65 -16.48
CA TRP A 603 -17.22 21.85 -16.39
C TRP A 603 -18.45 21.76 -17.29
N SER A 604 -19.52 22.49 -16.95
CA SER A 604 -20.62 22.76 -17.88
C SER A 604 -20.16 23.60 -19.08
N GLY A 605 -20.94 23.59 -20.17
CA GLY A 605 -20.53 24.21 -21.45
C GLY A 605 -20.28 25.72 -21.39
N ASP A 606 -20.88 26.40 -20.42
CA ASP A 606 -20.71 27.83 -20.12
C ASP A 606 -19.66 28.10 -19.02
N GLY A 607 -19.05 27.06 -18.44
CA GLY A 607 -18.12 27.15 -17.33
C GLY A 607 -18.75 27.56 -15.99
N SER A 608 -20.08 27.58 -15.87
CA SER A 608 -20.78 28.04 -14.66
C SER A 608 -20.90 26.99 -13.56
N ARG A 609 -20.77 25.70 -13.90
CA ARG A 609 -20.89 24.57 -12.96
C ARG A 609 -19.70 23.61 -13.09
N LEU A 610 -19.23 23.11 -11.95
CA LEU A 610 -18.24 22.04 -11.87
C LEU A 610 -18.93 20.74 -11.50
N HIS A 611 -18.54 19.66 -12.18
CA HIS A 611 -19.06 18.32 -12.01
C HIS A 611 -17.91 17.34 -11.72
N TRP A 612 -18.19 16.29 -10.95
CA TRP A 612 -17.27 15.18 -10.70
C TRP A 612 -18.06 13.96 -10.23
N SER A 613 -17.45 12.78 -10.20
CA SER A 613 -18.05 11.57 -9.64
C SER A 613 -17.24 11.02 -8.48
N THR A 614 -17.91 10.39 -7.52
CA THR A 614 -17.28 9.52 -6.52
C THR A 614 -18.06 8.21 -6.50
N GLY A 615 -17.40 7.13 -6.95
CA GLY A 615 -18.10 5.88 -7.27
C GLY A 615 -19.25 6.14 -8.24
N PRO A 616 -20.49 5.72 -7.95
CA PRO A 616 -21.61 5.90 -8.85
C PRO A 616 -22.31 7.26 -8.70
N THR A 617 -21.86 8.15 -7.82
CA THR A 617 -22.56 9.41 -7.55
C THR A 617 -21.92 10.55 -8.33
N LEU A 618 -22.67 11.18 -9.23
CA LEU A 618 -22.33 12.43 -9.89
C LEU A 618 -22.67 13.60 -8.95
N PHE A 619 -21.74 14.52 -8.77
CA PHE A 619 -21.89 15.75 -8.01
C PHE A 619 -21.85 16.96 -8.93
N THR A 620 -22.53 18.05 -8.52
CA THR A 620 -22.54 19.32 -9.23
C THR A 620 -22.47 20.49 -8.24
N ALA A 621 -21.60 21.45 -8.50
CA ALA A 621 -21.48 22.70 -7.73
C ALA A 621 -21.48 23.93 -8.64
N ASP A 622 -22.09 25.03 -8.18
CA ASP A 622 -22.18 26.29 -8.94
C ASP A 622 -20.97 27.19 -8.65
N ARG A 623 -20.27 27.63 -9.72
CA ARG A 623 -19.05 28.45 -9.64
C ARG A 623 -19.27 29.78 -8.94
N ALA A 624 -20.49 30.31 -8.98
CA ALA A 624 -20.87 31.55 -8.31
C ALA A 624 -20.56 31.52 -6.80
N ALA A 625 -20.47 30.34 -6.18
CA ALA A 625 -20.15 30.17 -4.77
C ALA A 625 -18.64 30.06 -4.46
N PHE A 626 -17.77 29.92 -5.47
CA PHE A 626 -16.36 29.55 -5.23
C PHE A 626 -15.55 30.74 -4.73
N PHE A 627 -15.58 31.86 -5.46
CA PHE A 627 -14.68 33.01 -5.22
C PHE A 627 -15.39 34.14 -4.47
N THR A 628 -16.22 33.78 -3.49
CA THR A 628 -17.04 34.73 -2.70
C THR A 628 -16.33 35.27 -1.46
N ASN A 629 -15.17 34.71 -1.11
CA ASN A 629 -14.43 35.10 0.08
C ASN A 629 -13.77 36.47 -0.04
N VAL A 630 -14.02 37.31 0.97
CA VAL A 630 -13.25 38.53 1.27
C VAL A 630 -12.01 38.20 2.11
N PRO A 631 -10.92 38.99 2.03
CA PRO A 631 -9.71 38.79 2.84
C PRO A 631 -10.03 38.65 4.34
N GLY A 632 -9.55 37.57 4.97
CA GLY A 632 -9.81 37.27 6.39
C GLY A 632 -11.14 36.55 6.69
N GLY A 633 -11.98 36.28 5.69
CA GLY A 633 -13.24 35.53 5.85
C GLY A 633 -13.08 34.01 5.89
N ALA A 634 -14.06 33.33 6.49
CA ALA A 634 -14.13 31.85 6.52
C ALA A 634 -14.23 31.27 5.10
N LYS A 635 -13.60 30.12 4.82
CA LYS A 635 -13.68 29.44 3.50
C LYS A 635 -15.14 29.12 3.14
N PRO A 636 -15.57 29.26 1.87
CA PRO A 636 -16.94 29.03 1.49
C PRO A 636 -17.29 27.55 1.62
N THR A 637 -18.48 27.26 2.16
CA THR A 637 -19.04 25.90 2.12
C THR A 637 -19.75 25.73 0.79
N ILE A 638 -19.36 24.72 0.03
CA ILE A 638 -19.91 24.51 -1.32
C ILE A 638 -21.09 23.54 -1.26
N ALA A 639 -22.28 24.05 -1.58
CA ALA A 639 -23.46 23.22 -1.75
C ALA A 639 -23.33 22.35 -3.01
N THR A 640 -23.70 21.07 -2.90
CA THR A 640 -23.63 20.12 -4.03
C THR A 640 -24.99 19.48 -4.30
N ARG A 641 -25.26 19.25 -5.58
CA ARG A 641 -26.40 18.44 -6.06
C ARG A 641 -25.88 17.10 -6.53
N THR A 642 -26.65 16.03 -6.28
CA THR A 642 -26.21 14.66 -6.60
C THR A 642 -27.17 13.93 -7.52
N THR A 643 -26.62 13.06 -8.35
CA THR A 643 -27.35 12.13 -9.23
C THR A 643 -26.65 10.78 -9.19
N SER A 644 -27.36 9.70 -8.89
CA SER A 644 -26.78 8.36 -9.00
C SER A 644 -26.69 7.94 -10.48
N LEU A 645 -25.56 7.35 -10.86
CA LEU A 645 -25.29 6.71 -12.15
C LEU A 645 -25.32 5.18 -12.06
N SER A 646 -25.59 4.65 -10.87
CA SER A 646 -25.63 3.21 -10.60
C SER A 646 -26.70 2.50 -11.44
N MET A 647 -26.41 1.29 -11.87
CA MET A 647 -27.32 0.43 -12.62
C MET A 647 -27.42 -0.95 -11.95
N PRO A 648 -28.63 -1.51 -11.78
CA PRO A 648 -28.79 -2.89 -11.34
C PRO A 648 -28.38 -3.85 -12.46
N VAL A 649 -27.65 -4.90 -12.11
CA VAL A 649 -27.08 -5.89 -13.03
C VAL A 649 -27.32 -7.28 -12.46
N GLN A 650 -27.77 -8.21 -13.29
CA GLN A 650 -27.80 -9.63 -12.92
C GLN A 650 -26.38 -10.21 -13.03
N ALA A 651 -25.94 -10.92 -11.99
CA ALA A 651 -24.66 -11.60 -12.04
C ALA A 651 -24.72 -12.77 -13.02
N ALA A 652 -23.62 -13.03 -13.73
CA ALA A 652 -23.50 -14.20 -14.57
C ALA A 652 -23.42 -15.46 -13.68
N ARG A 653 -24.30 -16.43 -13.94
CA ARG A 653 -24.36 -17.71 -13.24
C ARG A 653 -24.43 -18.86 -14.24
N ALA A 654 -23.85 -20.00 -13.89
CA ALA A 654 -24.11 -21.24 -14.60
C ALA A 654 -25.54 -21.73 -14.27
N THR A 655 -26.14 -22.48 -15.20
CA THR A 655 -27.53 -23.00 -15.06
C THR A 655 -27.63 -24.51 -15.21
N GLY A 656 -26.52 -25.19 -15.53
CA GLY A 656 -26.49 -26.63 -15.70
C GLY A 656 -26.34 -27.39 -14.38
N ARG A 657 -26.67 -28.68 -14.40
CA ARG A 657 -26.46 -29.62 -13.29
C ARG A 657 -25.42 -30.66 -13.66
N TYR A 658 -24.36 -30.75 -12.87
CA TYR A 658 -23.18 -31.57 -13.16
C TYR A 658 -22.79 -32.43 -11.97
N ALA A 659 -22.23 -33.60 -12.24
CA ALA A 659 -21.61 -34.46 -11.24
C ALA A 659 -20.18 -34.80 -11.66
N LEU A 660 -19.19 -34.39 -10.87
CA LEU A 660 -17.79 -34.81 -11.04
C LEU A 660 -17.60 -36.08 -10.22
N THR A 661 -17.31 -37.21 -10.85
CA THR A 661 -17.31 -38.55 -10.21
C THR A 661 -15.93 -39.21 -10.25
N GLY A 662 -15.54 -39.87 -9.15
CA GLY A 662 -14.39 -40.78 -9.10
C GLY A 662 -13.08 -40.17 -8.62
N ALA A 663 -13.08 -38.90 -8.20
CA ALA A 663 -11.88 -38.22 -7.72
C ALA A 663 -11.61 -38.47 -6.22
N ARG A 664 -10.34 -38.30 -5.82
CA ARG A 664 -9.98 -37.98 -4.42
C ARG A 664 -10.28 -36.51 -4.19
N VAL A 665 -11.06 -36.17 -3.17
CA VAL A 665 -11.47 -34.79 -2.89
C VAL A 665 -10.87 -34.35 -1.56
N VAL A 666 -10.08 -33.28 -1.58
CA VAL A 666 -9.57 -32.62 -0.37
C VAL A 666 -10.48 -31.43 -0.10
N THR A 667 -11.43 -31.58 0.83
CA THR A 667 -12.52 -30.60 0.97
C THR A 667 -12.10 -29.30 1.65
N MET A 668 -11.06 -29.33 2.49
CA MET A 668 -10.67 -28.24 3.41
C MET A 668 -11.73 -27.88 4.46
N ALA A 669 -12.75 -28.73 4.65
CA ALA A 669 -13.76 -28.56 5.70
C ALA A 669 -13.22 -28.87 7.11
N GLY A 670 -12.21 -29.75 7.20
CA GLY A 670 -11.52 -30.14 8.43
C GLY A 670 -10.09 -29.64 8.52
N GLN A 671 -9.49 -29.72 9.72
CA GLN A 671 -8.07 -29.40 9.94
C GLN A 671 -7.13 -30.41 9.29
N ASP A 672 -7.59 -31.66 9.11
CA ASP A 672 -6.92 -32.75 8.39
C ASP A 672 -7.14 -32.69 6.86
N GLY A 673 -7.78 -31.62 6.37
CA GLY A 673 -8.14 -31.43 4.97
C GLY A 673 -9.46 -32.06 4.56
N GLY A 674 -10.12 -32.87 5.41
CA GLY A 674 -11.41 -33.51 5.12
C GLY A 674 -11.38 -34.31 3.81
N ILE A 675 -10.44 -35.25 3.70
CA ILE A 675 -10.18 -36.01 2.48
C ILE A 675 -11.21 -37.14 2.30
N ILE A 676 -11.75 -37.28 1.09
CA ILE A 676 -12.70 -38.33 0.72
C ILE A 676 -12.28 -38.97 -0.60
N ASP A 677 -12.05 -40.29 -0.61
CA ASP A 677 -11.68 -41.05 -1.82
C ASP A 677 -12.91 -41.55 -2.58
N ASN A 678 -12.76 -41.72 -3.91
CA ASN A 678 -13.83 -42.15 -4.82
C ASN A 678 -15.13 -41.36 -4.59
N THR A 679 -15.02 -40.05 -4.75
CA THR A 679 -16.05 -39.08 -4.37
C THR A 679 -16.78 -38.53 -5.59
N THR A 680 -18.05 -38.20 -5.37
CA THR A 680 -18.84 -37.39 -6.30
C THR A 680 -19.14 -36.01 -5.71
N ILE A 681 -18.90 -34.97 -6.51
CA ILE A 681 -19.35 -33.59 -6.23
C ILE A 681 -20.54 -33.30 -7.14
N LEU A 682 -21.73 -33.12 -6.55
CA LEU A 682 -22.94 -32.69 -7.25
C LEU A 682 -23.05 -31.17 -7.23
N ILE A 683 -23.23 -30.58 -8.41
CA ILE A 683 -23.27 -29.14 -8.64
C ILE A 683 -24.57 -28.79 -9.35
N ASP A 684 -25.25 -27.74 -8.90
CA ASP A 684 -26.43 -27.16 -9.55
C ASP A 684 -26.23 -25.65 -9.73
N GLY A 685 -26.20 -25.23 -10.99
CA GLY A 685 -25.80 -23.88 -11.37
C GLY A 685 -24.37 -23.58 -10.97
N ASP A 686 -24.20 -22.60 -10.08
CA ASP A 686 -22.90 -22.16 -9.57
C ASP A 686 -22.55 -22.72 -8.18
N ARG A 687 -23.40 -23.56 -7.58
CA ARG A 687 -23.26 -24.05 -6.20
C ARG A 687 -23.06 -25.56 -6.10
N ILE A 688 -22.25 -25.96 -5.11
CA ILE A 688 -22.12 -27.34 -4.67
C ILE A 688 -23.37 -27.70 -3.88
N VAL A 689 -24.07 -28.76 -4.31
CA VAL A 689 -25.27 -29.26 -3.63
C VAL A 689 -24.90 -30.35 -2.62
N GLN A 690 -23.98 -31.24 -3.00
CA GLN A 690 -23.59 -32.38 -2.18
C GLN A 690 -22.19 -32.87 -2.53
N VAL A 691 -21.44 -33.32 -1.53
CA VAL A 691 -20.15 -34.00 -1.67
C VAL A 691 -20.24 -35.29 -0.86
N ALA A 692 -20.07 -36.43 -1.51
CA ALA A 692 -20.19 -37.73 -0.84
C ALA A 692 -19.41 -38.81 -1.60
N PRO A 693 -19.02 -39.93 -0.94
CA PRO A 693 -18.55 -41.11 -1.65
C PRO A 693 -19.50 -41.48 -2.79
N THR A 694 -18.97 -41.85 -3.95
CA THR A 694 -19.77 -42.06 -5.17
C THR A 694 -20.90 -43.09 -4.98
N ALA A 695 -20.68 -44.11 -4.15
CA ALA A 695 -21.70 -45.11 -3.83
C ALA A 695 -22.87 -44.58 -2.98
N ALA A 696 -22.68 -43.45 -2.30
CA ALA A 696 -23.64 -42.86 -1.36
C ALA A 696 -24.43 -41.68 -1.95
N ILE A 697 -24.17 -41.29 -3.21
CA ILE A 697 -24.88 -40.19 -3.87
C ILE A 697 -25.90 -40.72 -4.88
N GLN A 698 -27.11 -40.15 -4.84
CA GLN A 698 -28.10 -40.37 -5.88
C GLN A 698 -28.14 -39.15 -6.78
N LEU A 699 -27.86 -39.34 -8.07
CA LEU A 699 -27.85 -38.24 -9.03
C LEU A 699 -29.30 -37.91 -9.48
N PRO A 700 -29.73 -36.65 -9.37
CA PRO A 700 -31.00 -36.22 -9.94
C PRO A 700 -31.04 -36.48 -11.46
N ALA A 701 -32.23 -36.74 -12.00
CA ALA A 701 -32.42 -36.89 -13.44
C ALA A 701 -31.92 -35.65 -14.21
N GLY A 702 -31.31 -35.88 -15.38
CA GLY A 702 -30.75 -34.81 -16.22
C GLY A 702 -29.38 -34.28 -15.78
N THR A 703 -28.80 -34.81 -14.70
CA THR A 703 -27.43 -34.47 -14.28
C THR A 703 -26.41 -35.01 -15.27
N LYS A 704 -25.58 -34.14 -15.84
CA LYS A 704 -24.47 -34.56 -16.69
C LYS A 704 -23.30 -35.04 -15.84
N THR A 705 -22.85 -36.27 -16.05
CA THR A 705 -21.72 -36.86 -15.32
C THR A 705 -20.40 -36.58 -16.07
N ILE A 706 -19.38 -36.17 -15.32
CA ILE A 706 -18.03 -35.88 -15.79
C ILE A 706 -17.09 -36.81 -15.01
N ASP A 707 -16.47 -37.75 -15.72
CA ASP A 707 -15.52 -38.69 -15.11
C ASP A 707 -14.19 -37.99 -14.83
N VAL A 708 -13.80 -37.99 -13.56
CA VAL A 708 -12.53 -37.45 -13.04
C VAL A 708 -11.78 -38.51 -12.25
N THR A 709 -11.98 -39.79 -12.58
CA THR A 709 -11.27 -40.91 -11.96
C THR A 709 -9.76 -40.74 -12.07
N GLY A 710 -9.05 -41.01 -10.97
CA GLY A 710 -7.60 -40.86 -10.88
C GLY A 710 -7.12 -39.42 -10.71
N LYS A 711 -8.02 -38.45 -10.57
CA LYS A 711 -7.69 -37.04 -10.27
C LYS A 711 -7.81 -36.76 -8.77
N THR A 712 -7.14 -35.69 -8.34
CA THR A 712 -7.39 -35.07 -7.04
C THR A 712 -8.09 -33.73 -7.24
N ILE A 713 -9.08 -33.41 -6.42
CA ILE A 713 -9.78 -32.11 -6.46
C ILE A 713 -9.54 -31.37 -5.14
N ILE A 714 -9.12 -30.11 -5.25
CA ILE A 714 -9.00 -29.16 -4.14
C ILE A 714 -9.94 -27.96 -4.38
N PRO A 715 -10.27 -27.15 -3.35
CA PRO A 715 -10.97 -25.90 -3.58
C PRO A 715 -10.10 -24.97 -4.45
N GLY A 716 -10.75 -24.06 -5.18
CA GLY A 716 -10.05 -22.96 -5.85
C GLY A 716 -9.16 -22.18 -4.88
N LEU A 717 -7.95 -21.83 -5.31
CA LEU A 717 -7.02 -21.06 -4.48
C LEU A 717 -7.55 -19.64 -4.26
N VAL A 718 -7.34 -19.14 -3.04
CA VAL A 718 -7.68 -17.78 -2.61
C VAL A 718 -6.38 -17.05 -2.29
N ASP A 719 -5.95 -16.21 -3.23
CA ASP A 719 -4.78 -15.37 -3.04
C ASP A 719 -5.16 -14.10 -2.28
N ALA A 720 -4.70 -13.99 -1.02
CA ALA A 720 -5.12 -12.91 -0.13
C ALA A 720 -4.37 -11.59 -0.37
N HIS A 721 -3.25 -11.66 -1.09
CA HIS A 721 -2.43 -10.52 -1.43
C HIS A 721 -1.85 -10.70 -2.83
N ALA A 722 -2.67 -10.43 -3.84
CA ALA A 722 -2.27 -10.42 -5.23
C ALA A 722 -1.82 -9.02 -5.66
N HIS A 723 -0.99 -8.93 -6.71
CA HIS A 723 -0.96 -7.75 -7.56
C HIS A 723 -1.03 -8.15 -9.02
N GLY A 724 -1.65 -7.29 -9.82
CA GLY A 724 -1.68 -7.48 -11.26
C GLY A 724 -2.33 -6.31 -11.99
N PRO A 725 -2.02 -6.12 -13.28
CA PRO A 725 -2.65 -5.08 -14.06
C PRO A 725 -4.09 -5.50 -14.43
N TYR A 726 -5.10 -4.71 -14.05
CA TYR A 726 -6.49 -4.89 -14.50
C TYR A 726 -6.79 -4.12 -15.80
N GLY A 727 -6.02 -3.06 -16.05
CA GLY A 727 -6.14 -2.17 -17.18
C GLY A 727 -4.96 -1.21 -17.25
N ALA A 728 -4.90 -0.41 -18.31
CA ALA A 728 -3.89 0.61 -18.51
C ALA A 728 -4.57 1.91 -18.98
N ASP A 729 -4.20 3.05 -18.38
CA ASP A 729 -4.85 4.36 -18.61
C ASP A 729 -6.40 4.28 -18.64
N GLU A 730 -7.00 3.75 -17.58
CA GLU A 730 -8.47 3.59 -17.43
C GLU A 730 -9.15 2.63 -18.44
N LEU A 731 -8.41 2.06 -19.41
CA LEU A 731 -8.86 1.00 -20.30
C LEU A 731 -8.69 -0.37 -19.64
N VAL A 732 -9.81 -1.06 -19.44
CA VAL A 732 -9.84 -2.48 -19.04
C VAL A 732 -10.11 -3.29 -20.31
N PRO A 733 -9.19 -4.16 -20.77
CA PRO A 733 -9.34 -4.85 -22.06
C PRO A 733 -10.54 -5.81 -22.10
N GLN A 734 -10.89 -6.35 -23.28
CA GLN A 734 -11.93 -7.39 -23.37
C GLN A 734 -11.46 -8.70 -22.72
N GLN A 735 -10.17 -9.00 -22.86
CA GLN A 735 -9.49 -10.12 -22.26
C GLN A 735 -8.23 -9.66 -21.52
N ASN A 736 -8.00 -10.20 -20.32
CA ASN A 736 -6.81 -9.91 -19.53
C ASN A 736 -6.00 -11.21 -19.35
N TRP A 737 -4.85 -11.28 -20.01
CA TRP A 737 -4.02 -12.49 -20.00
C TRP A 737 -3.47 -12.82 -18.61
N SER A 738 -3.17 -11.80 -17.78
CA SER A 738 -2.65 -12.01 -16.43
C SER A 738 -3.72 -12.64 -15.52
N LEU A 739 -4.96 -12.16 -15.60
CA LEU A 739 -6.07 -12.79 -14.88
C LEU A 739 -6.34 -14.22 -15.37
N ILE A 740 -6.29 -14.45 -16.67
CA ILE A 740 -6.46 -15.81 -17.23
C ILE A 740 -5.31 -16.73 -16.78
N GLN A 741 -4.07 -16.25 -16.74
CA GLN A 741 -2.92 -17.02 -16.26
C GLN A 741 -3.07 -17.42 -14.78
N ASN A 742 -3.56 -16.50 -13.93
CA ASN A 742 -3.88 -16.79 -12.54
C ASN A 742 -4.97 -17.87 -12.42
N LEU A 743 -6.05 -17.74 -13.21
CA LEU A 743 -7.14 -18.71 -13.20
C LEU A 743 -6.70 -20.09 -13.72
N ALA A 744 -5.89 -20.13 -14.79
CA ALA A 744 -5.34 -21.37 -15.36
C ALA A 744 -4.48 -22.15 -14.35
N LEU A 745 -3.81 -21.44 -13.44
CA LEU A 745 -3.04 -21.99 -12.34
C LEU A 745 -3.86 -22.11 -11.03
N GLY A 746 -5.19 -22.19 -11.14
CA GLY A 746 -6.06 -22.62 -10.04
C GLY A 746 -6.48 -21.54 -9.06
N THR A 747 -6.02 -20.30 -9.21
CA THR A 747 -6.48 -19.16 -8.40
C THR A 747 -7.85 -18.70 -8.87
N THR A 748 -8.89 -19.00 -8.10
CA THR A 748 -10.28 -18.64 -8.44
C THR A 748 -10.76 -17.39 -7.74
N THR A 749 -10.07 -16.93 -6.69
CA THR A 749 -10.38 -15.69 -5.98
C THR A 749 -9.09 -14.93 -5.67
N ILE A 750 -9.09 -13.62 -5.93
CA ILE A 750 -7.96 -12.73 -5.63
C ILE A 750 -8.43 -11.54 -4.80
N HIS A 751 -7.61 -11.15 -3.84
CA HIS A 751 -7.69 -9.86 -3.17
C HIS A 751 -6.41 -9.06 -3.46
N ASP A 752 -6.54 -7.96 -4.19
CA ASP A 752 -5.43 -7.05 -4.50
C ASP A 752 -5.45 -5.84 -3.56
N PRO A 753 -4.52 -5.72 -2.60
CA PRO A 753 -4.55 -4.65 -1.62
C PRO A 753 -3.90 -3.35 -2.13
N SER A 754 -3.52 -3.26 -3.41
CA SER A 754 -2.99 -2.01 -3.98
C SER A 754 -3.22 -1.93 -5.49
N SER A 755 -4.31 -1.28 -5.90
CA SER A 755 -4.63 -1.08 -7.32
C SER A 755 -5.21 0.31 -7.61
N SER A 756 -5.63 0.56 -8.86
CA SER A 756 -6.46 1.72 -9.17
C SER A 756 -7.94 1.33 -9.08
N ALA A 757 -8.72 2.06 -8.28
CA ALA A 757 -10.15 1.86 -8.14
C ALA A 757 -10.87 1.94 -9.51
N ARG A 758 -10.40 2.84 -10.38
CA ARG A 758 -10.97 3.09 -11.72
C ARG A 758 -10.81 1.91 -12.68
N THR A 759 -9.85 1.01 -12.45
CA THR A 759 -9.65 -0.19 -13.29
C THR A 759 -10.10 -1.46 -12.59
N VAL A 760 -9.75 -1.66 -11.31
CA VAL A 760 -10.03 -2.91 -10.60
C VAL A 760 -11.52 -3.13 -10.35
N PHE A 761 -12.27 -2.10 -9.95
CA PHE A 761 -13.71 -2.26 -9.70
C PHE A 761 -14.52 -2.35 -11.00
N ALA A 762 -14.09 -1.66 -12.06
CA ALA A 762 -14.66 -1.85 -13.39
C ALA A 762 -14.39 -3.27 -13.93
N ALA A 763 -13.20 -3.84 -13.69
CA ALA A 763 -12.89 -5.22 -14.02
C ALA A 763 -13.71 -6.21 -13.17
N GLN A 764 -13.87 -5.96 -11.86
CA GLN A 764 -14.71 -6.75 -10.95
C GLN A 764 -16.16 -6.81 -11.43
N GLU A 765 -16.75 -5.66 -11.76
CA GLU A 765 -18.14 -5.61 -12.26
C GLU A 765 -18.31 -6.35 -13.58
N ARG A 766 -17.35 -6.21 -14.50
CA ARG A 766 -17.35 -6.95 -15.78
C ARG A 766 -17.16 -8.44 -15.56
N GLN A 767 -16.31 -8.85 -14.62
CA GLN A 767 -16.11 -10.26 -14.26
C GLN A 767 -17.41 -10.85 -13.68
N ARG A 768 -18.04 -10.16 -12.73
CA ARG A 768 -19.34 -10.56 -12.15
C ARG A 768 -20.47 -10.62 -13.19
N ALA A 769 -20.44 -9.74 -14.19
CA ALA A 769 -21.40 -9.75 -15.30
C ALA A 769 -21.07 -10.77 -16.40
N GLY A 770 -20.00 -11.57 -16.27
CA GLY A 770 -19.58 -12.56 -17.27
C GLY A 770 -18.99 -11.96 -18.56
N LYS A 771 -18.53 -10.70 -18.49
CA LYS A 771 -17.95 -9.93 -19.62
C LYS A 771 -16.40 -9.87 -19.58
N LEU A 772 -15.78 -10.51 -18.59
CA LEU A 772 -14.33 -10.63 -18.44
C LEU A 772 -14.04 -11.97 -17.75
N LEU A 773 -13.26 -12.84 -18.39
CA LEU A 773 -12.83 -14.10 -17.79
C LEU A 773 -11.63 -13.86 -16.86
N GLY A 774 -11.73 -14.34 -15.63
CA GLY A 774 -10.69 -14.25 -14.62
C GLY A 774 -11.19 -14.74 -13.25
N PRO A 775 -10.31 -14.77 -12.24
CA PRO A 775 -10.68 -15.04 -10.86
C PRO A 775 -11.72 -14.03 -10.37
N ARG A 776 -12.40 -14.34 -9.27
CA ARG A 776 -13.24 -13.37 -8.56
C ARG A 776 -12.36 -12.27 -8.00
N ILE A 777 -12.64 -11.04 -8.40
CA ILE A 777 -11.78 -9.88 -8.13
C ILE A 777 -12.28 -9.17 -6.87
N PHE A 778 -11.38 -8.96 -5.90
CA PHE A 778 -11.57 -8.06 -4.76
C PHE A 778 -10.33 -7.17 -4.65
N SER A 779 -10.52 -5.96 -4.11
CA SER A 779 -9.41 -5.03 -3.94
C SER A 779 -9.78 -3.95 -2.94
N THR A 780 -8.76 -3.33 -2.37
CA THR A 780 -8.88 -2.09 -1.61
C THR A 780 -9.06 -0.87 -2.51
N GLY A 781 -8.81 -0.98 -3.82
CA GLY A 781 -8.61 0.17 -4.71
C GLY A 781 -7.28 0.85 -4.40
N GLU A 782 -7.23 2.18 -4.46
CA GLU A 782 -6.02 2.89 -4.08
C GLU A 782 -5.69 2.71 -2.58
N ILE A 783 -4.41 2.50 -2.29
CA ILE A 783 -3.84 2.51 -0.94
C ILE A 783 -4.08 3.86 -0.23
N VAL A 784 -4.27 3.84 1.08
CA VAL A 784 -4.31 5.04 1.93
C VAL A 784 -2.87 5.39 2.33
N TYR A 785 -2.16 6.05 1.41
CA TYR A 785 -0.69 6.17 1.45
C TYR A 785 -0.16 7.44 2.10
N GLY A 786 0.80 7.31 3.01
CA GLY A 786 1.45 8.46 3.67
C GLY A 786 2.62 9.11 2.90
N ALA A 787 3.12 8.51 1.81
CA ALA A 787 4.23 9.10 1.05
C ALA A 787 3.72 10.13 0.03
N ARG A 788 4.46 11.25 -0.13
CA ARG A 788 4.07 12.40 -0.98
C ARG A 788 4.25 12.12 -2.48
N ASN A 789 3.38 11.28 -3.04
CA ASN A 789 3.24 11.07 -4.49
C ASN A 789 1.90 11.65 -4.97
N ALA A 790 1.93 12.48 -6.01
CA ALA A 790 0.74 13.19 -6.49
C ALA A 790 -0.45 12.27 -6.82
N ASN A 791 -0.19 11.04 -7.27
CA ASN A 791 -1.23 10.13 -7.75
C ASN A 791 -1.88 9.30 -6.65
N VAL A 792 -1.20 9.10 -5.52
CA VAL A 792 -1.63 8.15 -4.48
C VAL A 792 -1.54 8.66 -3.03
N TYR A 793 -1.07 9.89 -2.80
CA TYR A 793 -0.95 10.46 -1.46
C TYR A 793 -2.31 10.72 -0.80
N ALA A 794 -2.48 10.21 0.42
CA ALA A 794 -3.64 10.44 1.29
C ALA A 794 -3.21 11.22 2.53
N GLU A 795 -3.47 12.53 2.53
CA GLU A 795 -3.16 13.42 3.65
C GLU A 795 -4.20 13.24 4.76
N ILE A 796 -3.75 12.80 5.94
CA ILE A 796 -4.60 12.60 7.13
C ILE A 796 -4.09 13.48 8.26
N ASN A 797 -4.86 14.50 8.62
CA ASN A 797 -4.58 15.34 9.80
C ASN A 797 -5.72 15.29 10.84
N SER A 798 -6.80 14.59 10.52
CA SER A 798 -7.98 14.43 11.37
C SER A 798 -8.69 13.10 11.09
N TYR A 799 -9.56 12.69 12.01
CA TYR A 799 -10.43 11.53 11.79
C TYR A 799 -11.34 11.73 10.57
N GLU A 800 -11.81 12.95 10.34
CA GLU A 800 -12.66 13.29 9.19
C GLU A 800 -11.93 13.11 7.86
N ASP A 801 -10.62 13.39 7.79
CA ASP A 801 -9.81 13.12 6.60
C ASP A 801 -9.71 11.61 6.33
N ALA A 802 -9.41 10.81 7.37
CA ALA A 802 -9.36 9.36 7.26
C ALA A 802 -10.72 8.78 6.82
N LEU A 803 -11.81 9.27 7.42
CA LEU A 803 -13.17 8.87 7.07
C LEU A 803 -13.53 9.19 5.61
N ALA A 804 -13.12 10.35 5.10
CA ALA A 804 -13.34 10.71 3.69
C ALA A 804 -12.64 9.73 2.74
N HIS A 805 -11.39 9.33 3.03
CA HIS A 805 -10.68 8.34 2.22
C HIS A 805 -11.35 6.96 2.27
N VAL A 806 -11.77 6.49 3.45
CA VAL A 806 -12.46 5.21 3.61
C VAL A 806 -13.80 5.21 2.87
N ARG A 807 -14.61 6.28 3.03
CA ARG A 807 -15.91 6.41 2.34
C ARG A 807 -15.78 6.46 0.83
N ARG A 808 -14.76 7.16 0.31
CA ARG A 808 -14.44 7.19 -1.13
C ARG A 808 -14.26 5.78 -1.67
N LEU A 809 -13.38 4.99 -1.05
CA LEU A 809 -13.07 3.62 -1.49
C LEU A 809 -14.29 2.70 -1.38
N LYS A 810 -15.05 2.80 -0.28
CA LYS A 810 -16.32 2.07 -0.10
C LYS A 810 -17.34 2.40 -1.19
N ALA A 811 -17.48 3.68 -1.54
CA ALA A 811 -18.39 4.13 -2.58
C ALA A 811 -17.99 3.59 -3.96
N GLN A 812 -16.68 3.45 -4.23
CA GLN A 812 -16.14 2.91 -5.48
C GLN A 812 -16.25 1.37 -5.59
N GLY A 813 -16.34 0.65 -4.46
CA GLY A 813 -16.57 -0.81 -4.45
C GLY A 813 -15.72 -1.61 -3.47
N ALA A 814 -14.84 -0.96 -2.71
CA ALA A 814 -13.98 -1.62 -1.75
C ALA A 814 -14.77 -2.19 -0.56
N HIS A 815 -14.30 -3.33 -0.04
CA HIS A 815 -14.75 -3.92 1.24
C HIS A 815 -13.66 -3.87 2.32
N SER A 816 -12.45 -3.52 1.90
CA SER A 816 -11.24 -3.38 2.70
C SER A 816 -10.51 -2.09 2.30
N VAL A 817 -9.64 -1.57 3.17
CA VAL A 817 -8.70 -0.50 2.84
C VAL A 817 -7.28 -0.96 3.17
N LYS A 818 -6.28 -0.54 2.38
CA LYS A 818 -4.86 -0.75 2.73
C LYS A 818 -4.30 0.48 3.41
N ASN A 819 -4.01 0.36 4.71
CA ASN A 819 -3.37 1.38 5.53
C ASN A 819 -1.86 1.28 5.34
N TYR A 820 -1.25 2.23 4.63
CA TYR A 820 0.12 2.04 4.13
C TYR A 820 1.02 3.25 4.40
N ASN A 821 2.14 3.01 5.11
CA ASN A 821 3.23 3.98 5.30
C ASN A 821 2.76 5.38 5.74
N GLN A 822 1.64 5.48 6.45
CA GLN A 822 1.28 6.69 7.19
C GLN A 822 2.33 6.87 8.28
N PRO A 823 3.11 7.98 8.28
CA PRO A 823 4.28 8.09 9.15
C PRO A 823 3.89 8.14 10.63
N ARG A 824 2.81 8.84 10.98
CA ARG A 824 2.41 9.01 12.39
C ARG A 824 1.43 7.93 12.85
N ARG A 825 1.54 7.53 14.10
CA ARG A 825 0.74 6.48 14.75
C ARG A 825 -0.74 6.83 14.79
N GLU A 826 -1.08 8.06 15.14
CA GLU A 826 -2.47 8.53 15.21
C GLU A 826 -3.14 8.52 13.84
N GLN A 827 -2.41 8.79 12.75
CA GLN A 827 -2.96 8.70 11.39
C GLN A 827 -3.40 7.26 11.07
N ARG A 828 -2.53 6.28 11.40
CA ARG A 828 -2.84 4.85 11.22
C ARG A 828 -4.06 4.45 12.03
N GLN A 829 -4.14 4.87 13.30
CA GLN A 829 -5.29 4.61 14.17
C GLN A 829 -6.59 5.26 13.67
N MET A 830 -6.52 6.48 13.13
CA MET A 830 -7.68 7.15 12.53
C MET A 830 -8.23 6.37 11.32
N VAL A 831 -7.37 5.78 10.50
CA VAL A 831 -7.79 4.90 9.38
C VAL A 831 -8.49 3.66 9.92
N VAL A 832 -7.96 3.02 10.98
CA VAL A 832 -8.59 1.85 11.60
C VAL A 832 -9.96 2.21 12.18
N ALA A 833 -10.07 3.32 12.90
CA ALA A 833 -11.33 3.79 13.46
C ALA A 833 -12.37 4.10 12.36
N ALA A 834 -11.95 4.75 11.28
CA ALA A 834 -12.82 5.08 10.15
C ALA A 834 -13.31 3.82 9.41
N ALA A 835 -12.43 2.84 9.18
CA ALA A 835 -12.81 1.58 8.57
C ALA A 835 -13.78 0.78 9.45
N ARG A 836 -13.56 0.75 10.78
CA ARG A 836 -14.50 0.14 11.73
C ARG A 836 -15.88 0.81 11.66
N ALA A 837 -15.92 2.15 11.64
CA ALA A 837 -17.17 2.91 11.53
C ALA A 837 -17.91 2.63 10.20
N GLU A 838 -17.18 2.31 9.14
CA GLU A 838 -17.73 1.98 7.82
C GLU A 838 -17.91 0.46 7.60
N GLY A 839 -17.61 -0.38 8.60
CA GLY A 839 -17.75 -1.83 8.50
C GLY A 839 -16.83 -2.46 7.45
N MET A 840 -15.61 -1.95 7.30
CA MET A 840 -14.61 -2.42 6.34
C MET A 840 -13.44 -3.09 7.04
N GLN A 841 -12.81 -4.06 6.36
CA GLN A 841 -11.52 -4.59 6.79
C GLN A 841 -10.40 -3.56 6.61
N VAL A 842 -9.34 -3.71 7.41
CA VAL A 842 -8.11 -2.92 7.27
C VAL A 842 -6.95 -3.89 7.10
N VAL A 843 -6.38 -3.91 5.91
CA VAL A 843 -5.14 -4.61 5.63
C VAL A 843 -3.99 -3.62 5.75
N ALA A 844 -2.86 -4.01 6.33
CA ALA A 844 -1.77 -3.07 6.59
C ALA A 844 -0.40 -3.73 6.41
N GLU A 845 0.58 -2.94 6.00
CA GLU A 845 1.97 -3.36 5.82
C GLU A 845 2.86 -2.38 6.59
N GLY A 846 3.74 -2.87 7.47
CA GLY A 846 4.59 -2.03 8.33
C GLY A 846 5.90 -1.58 7.68
N GLY A 847 6.06 -1.78 6.37
CA GLY A 847 7.21 -1.27 5.61
C GLY A 847 8.54 -1.92 5.98
N SER A 848 8.53 -3.19 6.40
CA SER A 848 9.68 -3.92 6.92
C SER A 848 10.27 -3.31 8.19
N LEU A 849 9.41 -2.85 9.11
CA LEU A 849 9.83 -2.32 10.41
C LEU A 849 9.16 -3.10 11.54
N PHE A 850 9.95 -3.85 12.31
CA PHE A 850 9.47 -4.66 13.44
C PHE A 850 8.53 -3.87 14.37
N GLY A 851 8.96 -2.67 14.79
CA GLY A 851 8.15 -1.81 15.66
C GLY A 851 6.83 -1.38 15.01
N MET A 852 6.80 -1.11 13.70
CA MET A 852 5.57 -0.74 12.99
C MET A 852 4.62 -1.94 12.82
N ASP A 853 5.14 -3.14 12.59
CA ASP A 853 4.33 -4.36 12.48
C ASP A 853 3.67 -4.71 13.82
N MET A 854 4.41 -4.66 14.93
CA MET A 854 3.85 -4.87 16.28
C MET A 854 2.78 -3.81 16.59
N ASN A 855 3.06 -2.59 16.16
CA ASN A 855 2.13 -1.48 16.22
C ASN A 855 0.84 -1.76 15.44
N ILE A 856 0.92 -2.23 14.19
CA ILE A 856 -0.24 -2.57 13.36
C ILE A 856 -1.12 -3.64 14.04
N ILE A 857 -0.49 -4.65 14.64
CA ILE A 857 -1.16 -5.70 15.40
C ILE A 857 -1.85 -5.11 16.64
N ALA A 858 -1.16 -4.25 17.41
CA ALA A 858 -1.70 -3.60 18.59
C ALA A 858 -2.88 -2.67 18.29
N ASP A 859 -2.89 -2.02 17.12
CA ASP A 859 -3.96 -1.10 16.71
C ASP A 859 -5.23 -1.81 16.20
N GLY A 860 -5.21 -3.13 16.05
CA GLY A 860 -6.37 -3.89 15.58
C GLY A 860 -6.63 -3.71 14.08
N ASN A 861 -5.59 -3.81 13.25
CA ASN A 861 -5.77 -4.02 11.82
C ASN A 861 -6.25 -5.47 11.57
N SER A 862 -7.09 -5.68 10.56
CA SER A 862 -7.66 -7.01 10.25
C SER A 862 -6.58 -8.02 9.87
N THR A 863 -5.60 -7.58 9.07
CA THR A 863 -4.46 -8.39 8.64
C THR A 863 -3.17 -7.59 8.69
N LEU A 864 -2.07 -8.29 8.98
CA LEU A 864 -0.71 -7.84 8.71
C LEU A 864 -0.24 -8.49 7.42
N GLU A 865 0.12 -7.67 6.45
CA GLU A 865 0.68 -8.04 5.15
C GLU A 865 2.21 -7.97 5.20
N HIS A 866 2.87 -8.91 4.52
CA HIS A 866 4.32 -9.15 4.53
C HIS A 866 4.86 -9.70 5.86
N ASN A 867 6.12 -10.17 5.83
CA ASN A 867 6.73 -10.76 7.00
C ASN A 867 7.16 -9.70 8.03
N ILE A 868 7.11 -10.07 9.32
CA ILE A 868 7.76 -9.29 10.37
C ILE A 868 9.27 -9.49 10.17
N PRO A 869 10.10 -8.43 10.10
CA PRO A 869 11.52 -8.52 9.73
C PRO A 869 12.39 -8.97 10.92
N ALA A 870 12.03 -10.10 11.54
CA ALA A 870 12.78 -10.79 12.58
C ALA A 870 12.92 -12.26 12.18
N ASP A 871 14.11 -12.84 12.36
CA ASP A 871 14.39 -14.24 12.02
C ASP A 871 13.64 -15.23 12.92
N ILE A 872 13.45 -14.87 14.19
CA ILE A 872 12.81 -15.69 15.22
C ILE A 872 11.78 -14.85 15.98
N PHE A 873 10.54 -15.35 16.02
CA PHE A 873 9.51 -14.88 16.92
C PHE A 873 9.64 -15.65 18.24
N TYR A 874 10.08 -14.96 19.28
CA TYR A 874 10.10 -15.48 20.64
C TYR A 874 8.71 -15.44 21.27
N LYS A 875 8.57 -16.03 22.46
CA LYS A 875 7.30 -16.12 23.20
C LYS A 875 6.56 -14.78 23.30
N ASP A 876 7.26 -13.66 23.44
CA ASP A 876 6.62 -12.34 23.56
C ASP A 876 5.76 -12.01 22.33
N VAL A 877 6.34 -12.08 21.13
CA VAL A 877 5.65 -11.84 19.86
C VAL A 877 4.54 -12.87 19.64
N VAL A 878 4.85 -14.15 19.86
CA VAL A 878 3.87 -15.25 19.66
C VAL A 878 2.67 -15.10 20.60
N GLN A 879 2.89 -14.74 21.87
CA GLN A 879 1.81 -14.53 22.85
C GLN A 879 0.98 -13.29 22.52
N MET A 880 1.61 -12.16 22.19
CA MET A 880 0.89 -10.92 21.85
C MET A 880 0.08 -11.10 20.57
N PHE A 881 0.68 -11.62 19.50
CA PHE A 881 0.01 -11.83 18.22
C PHE A 881 -1.08 -12.91 18.35
N GLY A 882 -0.80 -14.02 19.02
CA GLY A 882 -1.79 -15.09 19.25
C GLY A 882 -3.04 -14.64 20.02
N GLN A 883 -2.97 -13.54 20.76
CA GLN A 883 -4.10 -12.97 21.50
C GLN A 883 -4.74 -11.74 20.81
N SER A 884 -4.17 -11.23 19.72
CA SER A 884 -4.73 -10.11 18.94
C SER A 884 -5.93 -10.54 18.10
N ASP A 885 -6.60 -9.61 17.41
CA ASP A 885 -7.62 -9.95 16.39
C ASP A 885 -7.08 -9.83 14.96
N THR A 886 -5.77 -9.69 14.80
CA THR A 886 -5.10 -9.55 13.49
C THR A 886 -4.76 -10.93 12.92
N ASN A 887 -5.00 -11.16 11.63
CA ASN A 887 -4.54 -12.33 10.89
C ASN A 887 -3.24 -12.02 10.12
N TYR A 888 -2.62 -13.01 9.49
CA TYR A 888 -1.29 -12.86 8.91
C TYR A 888 -1.18 -13.32 7.45
N THR A 889 -0.59 -12.49 6.59
CA THR A 889 -0.28 -12.81 5.20
C THR A 889 1.20 -12.49 4.93
N PRO A 890 2.14 -13.42 5.18
CA PRO A 890 3.58 -13.13 5.19
C PRO A 890 4.19 -12.86 3.80
N THR A 891 3.48 -13.16 2.71
CA THR A 891 3.92 -12.97 1.31
C THR A 891 5.34 -13.49 1.08
N LEU A 892 5.55 -14.80 1.21
CA LEU A 892 6.87 -15.45 1.19
C LEU A 892 7.65 -15.21 -0.12
N VAL A 893 6.94 -14.98 -1.22
CA VAL A 893 7.48 -14.60 -2.54
C VAL A 893 8.31 -13.31 -2.45
N VAL A 894 8.00 -12.40 -1.51
CA VAL A 894 8.65 -11.09 -1.33
C VAL A 894 9.06 -10.78 0.12
N SER A 895 9.40 -11.80 0.90
CA SER A 895 9.86 -11.58 2.27
C SER A 895 11.10 -10.68 2.39
N TYR A 896 11.19 -9.95 3.48
CA TYR A 896 12.30 -9.09 3.86
C TYR A 896 13.37 -9.84 4.67
N GLY A 897 14.56 -9.26 4.77
CA GLY A 897 15.66 -9.73 5.62
C GLY A 897 16.72 -10.56 4.88
N GLY A 898 16.42 -11.01 3.66
CA GLY A 898 17.31 -11.78 2.79
C GLY A 898 16.69 -11.97 1.40
N MET A 899 17.17 -12.95 0.63
CA MET A 899 16.56 -13.29 -0.66
C MET A 899 15.21 -13.99 -0.45
N ALA A 900 14.14 -13.49 -1.08
CA ALA A 900 12.79 -14.03 -0.89
C ALA A 900 12.51 -15.30 -1.72
N GLY A 901 11.26 -15.78 -1.68
CA GLY A 901 10.81 -16.96 -2.42
C GLY A 901 10.85 -16.79 -3.94
N ASP A 902 10.58 -15.60 -4.50
CA ASP A 902 10.66 -15.36 -5.95
C ASP A 902 12.02 -15.75 -6.55
N PRO A 903 13.16 -15.19 -6.10
CA PRO A 903 14.45 -15.59 -6.65
C PRO A 903 14.80 -17.05 -6.33
N TYR A 904 14.37 -17.60 -5.18
CA TYR A 904 14.57 -19.02 -4.86
C TYR A 904 13.91 -19.92 -5.91
N TRP A 905 12.63 -19.70 -6.20
CA TRP A 905 11.89 -20.57 -7.11
C TRP A 905 12.30 -20.39 -8.57
N ARG A 906 12.76 -19.19 -8.97
CA ARG A 906 13.37 -19.00 -10.29
C ARG A 906 14.68 -19.75 -10.45
N GLN A 907 15.52 -19.87 -9.41
CA GLN A 907 16.73 -20.70 -9.50
C GLN A 907 16.42 -22.20 -9.37
N ALA A 908 15.38 -22.58 -8.62
CA ALA A 908 15.03 -23.97 -8.35
C ALA A 908 14.16 -24.61 -9.44
N THR A 909 13.58 -23.82 -10.35
CA THR A 909 12.65 -24.31 -11.37
C THR A 909 12.85 -23.61 -12.71
N ASN A 910 12.60 -24.33 -13.81
CA ASN A 910 12.50 -23.73 -15.13
C ASN A 910 11.06 -23.22 -15.34
N VAL A 911 10.76 -22.02 -14.83
CA VAL A 911 9.41 -21.44 -14.85
C VAL A 911 8.79 -21.44 -16.26
N TRP A 912 9.59 -21.14 -17.29
CA TRP A 912 9.15 -21.11 -18.69
C TRP A 912 8.82 -22.48 -19.29
N GLU A 913 9.19 -23.58 -18.63
CA GLU A 913 8.88 -24.96 -19.05
C GLU A 913 7.57 -25.47 -18.46
N ASN A 914 6.97 -24.77 -17.48
CA ASN A 914 5.66 -25.14 -16.97
C ASN A 914 4.61 -25.03 -18.11
N PRO A 915 3.89 -26.12 -18.45
CA PRO A 915 3.01 -26.17 -19.61
C PRO A 915 1.80 -25.23 -19.53
N LEU A 916 1.48 -24.70 -18.34
CA LEU A 916 0.38 -23.76 -18.11
C LEU A 916 0.80 -22.30 -18.21
N MET A 917 2.10 -21.99 -18.33
CA MET A 917 2.59 -20.62 -18.52
C MET A 917 2.32 -20.05 -19.94
N VAL A 918 1.55 -20.79 -20.75
CA VAL A 918 1.17 -20.45 -22.13
C VAL A 918 0.34 -19.17 -22.25
N HIS A 919 -0.29 -18.72 -21.17
CA HIS A 919 -1.10 -17.50 -21.15
C HIS A 919 -0.28 -16.22 -20.85
N THR A 920 1.02 -16.37 -20.58
CA THR A 920 1.95 -15.24 -20.45
C THR A 920 2.62 -14.95 -21.81
N PRO A 921 2.79 -13.67 -22.21
CA PRO A 921 3.46 -13.34 -23.47
C PRO A 921 4.84 -14.03 -23.56
N PRO A 922 5.12 -14.87 -24.58
CA PRO A 922 6.33 -15.72 -24.59
C PRO A 922 7.66 -14.96 -24.52
N ALA A 923 7.71 -13.77 -25.12
CA ALA A 923 8.90 -12.92 -25.05
C ALA A 923 9.12 -12.38 -23.62
N GLN A 924 8.04 -11.98 -22.94
CA GLN A 924 8.08 -11.52 -21.56
C GLN A 924 8.45 -12.66 -20.61
N LEU A 925 7.80 -13.82 -20.73
CA LEU A 925 8.10 -15.00 -19.92
C LEU A 925 9.59 -15.38 -19.98
N ARG A 926 10.19 -15.37 -21.18
CA ARG A 926 11.63 -15.64 -21.34
C ARG A 926 12.50 -14.53 -20.77
N ALA A 927 12.15 -13.26 -21.01
CA ALA A 927 12.92 -12.13 -20.50
C ALA A 927 12.98 -12.14 -18.96
N ASP A 928 11.85 -12.43 -18.33
CA ASP A 928 11.70 -12.37 -16.87
C ASP A 928 12.30 -13.59 -16.15
N ASN A 929 12.55 -14.71 -16.86
CA ASN A 929 12.95 -15.97 -16.21
C ASN A 929 14.26 -16.58 -16.70
N SER A 930 14.77 -16.25 -17.90
CA SER A 930 15.93 -16.96 -18.46
C SER A 930 17.28 -16.63 -17.83
N ARG A 931 17.39 -15.49 -17.12
CA ARG A 931 18.62 -15.07 -16.41
C ARG A 931 18.36 -15.05 -14.92
N VAL A 932 18.76 -16.13 -14.24
CA VAL A 932 18.50 -16.33 -12.81
C VAL A 932 19.71 -15.93 -11.96
N VAL A 933 19.44 -15.31 -10.81
CA VAL A 933 20.45 -15.09 -9.77
C VAL A 933 20.58 -16.41 -9.00
N LYS A 934 21.81 -16.90 -8.82
CA LYS A 934 22.07 -18.13 -8.05
C LYS A 934 22.75 -17.80 -6.74
N ALA A 935 22.23 -18.32 -5.63
CA ALA A 935 22.79 -18.15 -4.29
C ALA A 935 22.71 -19.46 -3.48
N PRO A 936 23.53 -19.63 -2.42
CA PRO A 936 23.38 -20.72 -1.46
C PRO A 936 22.01 -20.70 -0.77
N GLU A 937 21.54 -21.86 -0.33
CA GLU A 937 20.22 -22.00 0.31
C GLU A 937 20.08 -21.12 1.56
N SER A 938 21.15 -20.95 2.34
CA SER A 938 21.20 -20.11 3.55
C SER A 938 21.03 -18.60 3.33
N ASN A 939 20.90 -18.15 2.08
CA ASN A 939 20.65 -16.74 1.73
C ASN A 939 19.18 -16.47 1.49
N PHE A 940 18.36 -17.52 1.33
CA PHE A 940 16.94 -17.38 1.15
C PHE A 940 16.24 -17.44 2.50
N VAL A 941 15.20 -16.62 2.66
CA VAL A 941 14.51 -16.42 3.94
C VAL A 941 13.02 -16.80 3.86
N ASP A 942 12.55 -17.32 2.72
CA ASP A 942 11.15 -17.71 2.56
C ASP A 942 10.76 -18.87 3.49
N ASP A 943 11.67 -19.80 3.74
CA ASP A 943 11.49 -20.91 4.67
C ASP A 943 11.60 -20.48 6.14
N ASP A 944 12.53 -19.59 6.47
CA ASP A 944 12.64 -18.96 7.79
C ASP A 944 11.34 -18.22 8.16
N ASN A 945 10.83 -17.38 7.26
CA ASN A 945 9.59 -16.64 7.48
C ASN A 945 8.36 -17.57 7.51
N ALA A 946 8.35 -18.63 6.71
CA ALA A 946 7.31 -19.66 6.77
C ALA A 946 7.29 -20.41 8.11
N ARG A 947 8.46 -20.72 8.69
CA ARG A 947 8.58 -21.32 10.02
C ARG A 947 7.98 -20.42 11.08
N GLU A 948 8.24 -19.12 11.02
CA GLU A 948 7.71 -18.16 11.98
C GLU A 948 6.19 -17.95 11.79
N ALA A 949 5.70 -17.91 10.55
CA ALA A 949 4.28 -17.91 10.25
C ALA A 949 3.57 -19.17 10.79
N LEU A 950 4.20 -20.34 10.74
CA LEU A 950 3.67 -21.56 11.35
C LEU A 950 3.50 -21.42 12.87
N LYS A 951 4.45 -20.80 13.59
CA LYS A 951 4.26 -20.54 15.04
C LYS A 951 3.00 -19.72 15.29
N ILE A 952 2.75 -18.68 14.48
CA ILE A 952 1.54 -17.86 14.57
C ILE A 952 0.29 -18.68 14.25
N ALA A 953 0.31 -19.51 13.19
CA ALA A 953 -0.81 -20.41 12.88
C ALA A 953 -1.16 -21.35 14.05
N ARG A 954 -0.16 -21.86 14.78
CA ARG A 954 -0.36 -22.72 15.95
C ARG A 954 -1.04 -22.04 17.14
N THR A 955 -1.05 -20.71 17.19
CA THR A 955 -1.84 -19.96 18.18
C THR A 955 -3.33 -19.91 17.84
N GLY A 956 -3.73 -20.40 16.66
CA GLY A 956 -5.09 -20.33 16.14
C GLY A 956 -5.39 -19.11 15.27
N LYS A 957 -4.38 -18.28 14.96
CA LYS A 957 -4.51 -17.19 13.98
C LYS A 957 -4.52 -17.74 12.56
N LEU A 958 -5.25 -17.05 11.69
CA LEU A 958 -5.31 -17.42 10.28
C LEU A 958 -4.04 -16.91 9.59
N VAL A 959 -3.34 -17.82 8.92
CA VAL A 959 -2.21 -17.52 8.04
C VAL A 959 -2.65 -17.78 6.61
N ALA A 960 -2.46 -16.80 5.74
CA ALA A 960 -2.90 -16.82 4.35
C ALA A 960 -1.70 -16.77 3.38
N ILE A 961 -1.85 -17.33 2.19
CA ILE A 961 -0.90 -17.07 1.09
C ILE A 961 -1.06 -15.63 0.57
N GLY A 962 0.02 -15.07 0.02
CA GLY A 962 -0.02 -13.79 -0.68
C GLY A 962 1.01 -13.73 -1.81
N ALA A 963 0.61 -14.04 -3.03
CA ALA A 963 1.55 -14.27 -4.14
C ALA A 963 2.22 -12.99 -4.69
N HIS A 964 1.70 -11.82 -4.34
CA HIS A 964 2.21 -10.46 -4.63
C HIS A 964 2.40 -10.10 -6.12
N GLY A 965 2.31 -11.03 -7.07
CA GLY A 965 2.21 -10.75 -8.51
C GLY A 965 3.53 -10.73 -9.30
N GLN A 966 4.66 -11.17 -8.73
CA GLN A 966 5.96 -11.26 -9.43
C GLN A 966 5.90 -12.14 -10.69
N GLN A 967 5.08 -13.18 -10.65
CA GLN A 967 4.77 -14.03 -11.80
C GLN A 967 3.32 -14.51 -11.69
N ALA A 968 2.47 -14.07 -12.62
CA ALA A 968 1.04 -14.40 -12.62
C ALA A 968 0.81 -15.91 -12.54
N GLY A 969 -0.10 -16.33 -11.65
CA GLY A 969 -0.49 -17.71 -11.38
C GLY A 969 0.51 -18.50 -10.55
N ILE A 970 1.74 -18.71 -11.04
CA ILE A 970 2.69 -19.63 -10.38
C ILE A 970 3.13 -19.14 -8.99
N GLY A 971 3.08 -17.82 -8.74
CA GLY A 971 3.40 -17.26 -7.43
C GLY A 971 2.54 -17.82 -6.28
N SER A 972 1.26 -18.13 -6.52
CA SER A 972 0.41 -18.75 -5.48
C SER A 972 0.91 -20.14 -5.09
N HIS A 973 1.51 -20.88 -6.02
CA HIS A 973 2.13 -22.17 -5.71
C HIS A 973 3.48 -22.01 -5.02
N TRP A 974 4.26 -20.99 -5.37
CA TRP A 974 5.50 -20.65 -4.67
C TRP A 974 5.27 -20.42 -3.18
N GLU A 975 4.20 -19.70 -2.81
CA GLU A 975 3.78 -19.53 -1.42
C GLU A 975 3.53 -20.88 -0.73
N LEU A 976 2.71 -21.76 -1.33
CA LEU A 976 2.41 -23.09 -0.78
C LEU A 976 3.69 -23.92 -0.56
N TRP A 977 4.60 -23.87 -1.54
CA TRP A 977 5.85 -24.62 -1.49
C TRP A 977 6.79 -24.07 -0.43
N SER A 978 6.89 -22.75 -0.29
CA SER A 978 7.69 -22.09 0.74
C SER A 978 7.14 -22.36 2.15
N PHE A 979 5.81 -22.41 2.31
CA PHE A 979 5.21 -22.84 3.58
C PHE A 979 5.64 -24.26 3.99
N VAL A 980 5.67 -25.20 3.05
CA VAL A 980 6.15 -26.56 3.33
C VAL A 980 7.65 -26.60 3.58
N ARG A 981 8.46 -25.80 2.86
CA ARG A 981 9.89 -25.64 3.16
C ARG A 981 10.13 -25.15 4.60
N GLY A 982 9.29 -24.23 5.09
CA GLY A 982 9.33 -23.75 6.47
C GLY A 982 8.69 -24.67 7.52
N GLY A 983 8.24 -25.87 7.12
CA GLY A 983 7.78 -26.91 8.04
C GLY A 983 6.26 -27.07 8.19
N MET A 984 5.44 -26.36 7.41
CA MET A 984 4.02 -26.71 7.31
C MET A 984 3.86 -28.08 6.64
N THR A 985 2.86 -28.84 7.04
CA THR A 985 2.42 -30.00 6.26
C THR A 985 1.78 -29.55 4.93
N PRO A 986 1.72 -30.40 3.89
CA PRO A 986 1.00 -30.06 2.66
C PRO A 986 -0.46 -29.65 2.91
N ILE A 987 -1.14 -30.25 3.88
CA ILE A 987 -2.51 -29.88 4.27
C ILE A 987 -2.56 -28.46 4.85
N GLU A 988 -1.63 -28.11 5.73
CA GLU A 988 -1.58 -26.77 6.32
C GLU A 988 -1.29 -25.69 5.28
N ALA A 989 -0.36 -25.95 4.35
CA ALA A 989 -0.11 -25.07 3.23
C ALA A 989 -1.37 -24.92 2.35
N LEU A 990 -2.04 -26.02 1.98
CA LEU A 990 -3.29 -25.97 1.22
C LEU A 990 -4.39 -25.19 1.94
N ARG A 991 -4.50 -25.32 3.26
CA ARG A 991 -5.44 -24.54 4.08
C ARG A 991 -5.13 -23.04 4.01
N ALA A 992 -3.85 -22.68 4.14
CA ALA A 992 -3.37 -21.30 3.99
C ALA A 992 -3.66 -20.74 2.58
N GLY A 993 -3.66 -21.59 1.54
CA GLY A 993 -4.01 -21.20 0.17
C GLY A 993 -5.51 -21.20 -0.16
N THR A 994 -6.37 -21.63 0.75
CA THR A 994 -7.81 -21.83 0.49
C THR A 994 -8.68 -21.29 1.61
N ILE A 995 -9.06 -22.13 2.59
CA ILE A 995 -10.06 -21.80 3.60
C ILE A 995 -9.59 -20.74 4.59
N ASP A 996 -8.29 -20.70 4.93
CA ASP A 996 -7.79 -19.75 5.92
C ASP A 996 -7.61 -18.35 5.31
N SER A 997 -7.18 -18.25 4.04
CA SER A 997 -7.31 -17.03 3.23
C SER A 997 -8.77 -16.55 3.14
N ALA A 998 -9.70 -17.46 2.82
CA ALA A 998 -11.11 -17.11 2.69
C ALA A 998 -11.71 -16.61 4.02
N LYS A 999 -11.33 -17.23 5.15
CA LYS A 999 -11.78 -16.76 6.49
C LYS A 999 -11.17 -15.41 6.84
N SER A 1000 -9.87 -15.22 6.56
CA SER A 1000 -9.15 -13.99 6.85
C SER A 1000 -9.80 -12.77 6.17
N LEU A 1001 -10.30 -12.97 4.94
CA LEU A 1001 -10.95 -11.93 4.13
C LEU A 1001 -12.48 -11.86 4.28
N GLY A 1002 -13.08 -12.72 5.11
CA GLY A 1002 -14.54 -12.76 5.29
C GLY A 1002 -15.33 -13.40 4.12
N PHE A 1003 -14.66 -14.19 3.29
CA PHE A 1003 -15.20 -14.87 2.08
C PHE A 1003 -15.64 -16.33 2.34
N ALA A 1004 -15.31 -16.89 3.50
CA ALA A 1004 -15.45 -18.32 3.80
C ALA A 1004 -16.88 -18.87 3.71
N LYS A 1005 -17.91 -18.00 3.71
CA LYS A 1005 -19.30 -18.43 3.47
C LYS A 1005 -19.50 -19.01 2.06
N ASP A 1006 -18.77 -18.49 1.08
CA ASP A 1006 -18.99 -18.78 -0.34
C ASP A 1006 -17.84 -19.57 -0.99
N VAL A 1007 -16.59 -19.41 -0.53
CA VAL A 1007 -15.38 -20.02 -1.13
C VAL A 1007 -14.42 -20.59 -0.08
N GLY A 1008 -13.34 -21.22 -0.55
CA GLY A 1008 -12.22 -21.71 0.28
C GLY A 1008 -12.34 -23.16 0.73
N SER A 1009 -13.49 -23.80 0.58
CA SER A 1009 -13.67 -25.25 0.82
C SER A 1009 -14.74 -25.84 -0.09
N ILE A 1010 -14.74 -27.16 -0.22
CA ILE A 1010 -15.71 -27.93 -1.01
C ILE A 1010 -16.79 -28.45 -0.06
N GLU A 1011 -17.83 -27.64 0.13
CA GLU A 1011 -18.96 -27.95 1.02
C GLU A 1011 -20.29 -27.57 0.36
N ALA A 1012 -21.38 -28.21 0.77
CA ALA A 1012 -22.71 -27.89 0.28
C ALA A 1012 -23.05 -26.40 0.55
N GLY A 1013 -23.67 -25.74 -0.43
CA GLY A 1013 -24.02 -24.33 -0.41
C GLY A 1013 -22.90 -23.37 -0.86
N LYS A 1014 -21.64 -23.81 -0.90
CA LYS A 1014 -20.52 -23.01 -1.41
C LYS A 1014 -20.47 -23.00 -2.93
N LEU A 1015 -19.72 -22.07 -3.48
CA LEU A 1015 -19.51 -21.96 -4.93
C LEU A 1015 -18.71 -23.16 -5.43
N ALA A 1016 -19.07 -23.64 -6.62
CA ALA A 1016 -18.29 -24.66 -7.33
C ALA A 1016 -17.05 -24.02 -7.97
N ASP A 1017 -16.12 -23.56 -7.12
CA ASP A 1017 -14.80 -23.06 -7.47
C ASP A 1017 -13.78 -24.15 -7.10
N LEU A 1018 -13.31 -24.90 -8.09
CA LEU A 1018 -12.57 -26.16 -7.90
C LEU A 1018 -11.31 -26.22 -8.77
N VAL A 1019 -10.28 -26.92 -8.32
CA VAL A 1019 -9.09 -27.24 -9.13
C VAL A 1019 -8.98 -28.75 -9.27
N VAL A 1020 -8.90 -29.25 -10.51
CA VAL A 1020 -8.72 -30.67 -10.82
C VAL A 1020 -7.26 -30.92 -11.18
N LEU A 1021 -6.61 -31.75 -10.37
CA LEU A 1021 -5.19 -32.04 -10.40
C LEU A 1021 -4.92 -33.46 -10.94
N ASP A 1022 -3.85 -33.58 -11.72
CA ASP A 1022 -3.36 -34.84 -12.26
C ASP A 1022 -2.49 -35.62 -11.27
N ALA A 1023 -2.14 -35.02 -10.13
CA ALA A 1023 -1.35 -35.61 -9.06
C ALA A 1023 -1.83 -35.11 -7.68
N ASP A 1024 -1.56 -35.88 -6.62
CA ASP A 1024 -2.04 -35.58 -5.25
C ASP A 1024 -1.13 -34.54 -4.54
N PRO A 1025 -1.63 -33.32 -4.25
CA PRO A 1025 -0.87 -32.30 -3.54
C PRO A 1025 -0.70 -32.59 -2.04
N THR A 1026 -1.45 -33.54 -1.48
CA THR A 1026 -1.33 -33.94 -0.07
C THR A 1026 -0.14 -34.86 0.17
N ALA A 1027 0.29 -35.58 -0.87
CA ALA A 1027 1.49 -36.41 -0.85
C ALA A 1027 2.76 -35.60 -1.13
N ASP A 1028 2.69 -34.66 -2.07
CA ASP A 1028 3.75 -33.69 -2.35
C ASP A 1028 3.11 -32.38 -2.79
N ILE A 1029 3.33 -31.30 -2.03
CA ILE A 1029 2.74 -29.99 -2.32
C ILE A 1029 3.14 -29.47 -3.70
N ARG A 1030 4.26 -29.94 -4.27
CA ARG A 1030 4.71 -29.61 -5.63
C ARG A 1030 3.73 -30.05 -6.71
N ASN A 1031 2.83 -30.99 -6.41
CA ASN A 1031 1.76 -31.40 -7.31
C ASN A 1031 0.63 -30.37 -7.44
N SER A 1032 0.65 -29.29 -6.64
CA SER A 1032 -0.38 -28.24 -6.68
C SER A 1032 -0.50 -27.54 -8.04
N ASP A 1033 0.57 -27.51 -8.85
CA ASP A 1033 0.59 -26.88 -10.18
C ASP A 1033 0.26 -27.85 -11.34
N LYS A 1034 -0.02 -29.13 -11.03
CA LYS A 1034 -0.34 -30.18 -12.01
C LYS A 1034 -1.82 -30.16 -12.38
N ILE A 1035 -2.27 -29.00 -12.86
CA ILE A 1035 -3.69 -28.70 -13.07
C ILE A 1035 -4.11 -29.09 -14.49
N SER A 1036 -5.16 -29.90 -14.62
CA SER A 1036 -5.77 -30.21 -15.91
C SER A 1036 -7.05 -29.41 -16.17
N ARG A 1037 -7.84 -29.13 -15.12
CA ARG A 1037 -9.07 -28.33 -15.23
C ARG A 1037 -9.21 -27.37 -14.04
N VAL A 1038 -9.85 -26.24 -14.29
CA VAL A 1038 -10.26 -25.29 -13.24
C VAL A 1038 -11.74 -25.00 -13.41
N MET A 1039 -12.49 -25.08 -12.32
CA MET A 1039 -13.91 -24.73 -12.29
C MET A 1039 -14.09 -23.38 -11.58
N LEU A 1040 -14.87 -22.49 -12.19
CA LEU A 1040 -15.25 -21.20 -11.61
C LEU A 1040 -16.77 -21.06 -11.66
N GLY A 1041 -17.42 -21.08 -10.49
CA GLY A 1041 -18.88 -20.94 -10.36
C GLY A 1041 -19.66 -21.94 -11.21
N GLY A 1042 -19.22 -23.21 -11.24
CA GLY A 1042 -19.86 -24.29 -11.99
C GLY A 1042 -19.51 -24.38 -13.47
N ARG A 1043 -18.66 -23.46 -13.99
CA ARG A 1043 -18.12 -23.54 -15.36
C ARG A 1043 -16.75 -24.19 -15.33
N LEU A 1044 -16.56 -25.27 -16.06
CA LEU A 1044 -15.32 -26.05 -16.09
C LEU A 1044 -14.47 -25.63 -17.31
N TYR A 1045 -13.22 -25.27 -17.06
CA TYR A 1045 -12.27 -24.82 -18.08
C TYR A 1045 -11.11 -25.79 -18.21
N ASP A 1046 -10.65 -26.03 -19.44
CA ASP A 1046 -9.35 -26.66 -19.71
C ASP A 1046 -8.23 -25.68 -19.34
N ALA A 1047 -7.33 -26.04 -18.42
CA ALA A 1047 -6.34 -25.10 -17.88
C ALA A 1047 -5.37 -24.57 -18.94
N LYS A 1048 -5.03 -25.38 -19.94
CA LYS A 1048 -4.08 -25.02 -20.99
C LYS A 1048 -4.67 -24.07 -22.02
N THR A 1049 -5.93 -24.25 -22.40
CA THR A 1049 -6.59 -23.45 -23.45
C THR A 1049 -7.49 -22.35 -22.90
N MET A 1050 -7.98 -22.53 -21.67
CA MET A 1050 -9.01 -21.74 -21.00
C MET A 1050 -10.34 -21.67 -21.76
N ASN A 1051 -10.61 -22.69 -22.57
CA ASN A 1051 -11.93 -22.93 -23.14
C ASN A 1051 -12.81 -23.64 -22.12
N GLU A 1052 -14.10 -23.28 -22.08
CA GLU A 1052 -15.09 -24.01 -21.31
C GLU A 1052 -15.32 -25.39 -21.95
N VAL A 1053 -15.30 -26.44 -21.13
CA VAL A 1053 -15.42 -27.84 -21.53
C VAL A 1053 -16.44 -28.54 -20.66
N GLU A 1054 -17.23 -29.44 -21.25
CA GLU A 1054 -18.31 -30.20 -20.60
C GLU A 1054 -19.51 -29.39 -20.06
N THR A 1055 -19.29 -28.21 -19.51
CA THR A 1055 -20.32 -27.34 -18.90
C THR A 1055 -20.83 -26.24 -19.84
N GLY A 1056 -20.15 -26.07 -20.97
CA GLY A 1056 -20.47 -25.04 -21.97
C GLY A 1056 -19.52 -25.12 -23.15
N THR A 1057 -19.60 -24.11 -24.03
CA THR A 1057 -18.85 -24.06 -25.30
C THR A 1057 -18.10 -22.75 -25.49
N ALA A 1058 -17.97 -21.94 -24.43
CA ALA A 1058 -17.26 -20.66 -24.50
C ALA A 1058 -15.78 -20.90 -24.81
N LYS A 1059 -15.22 -20.10 -25.73
CA LYS A 1059 -13.82 -20.17 -26.13
C LYS A 1059 -13.10 -18.87 -25.76
N ARG A 1060 -11.86 -19.00 -25.27
CA ARG A 1060 -10.98 -17.85 -25.05
C ARG A 1060 -10.71 -17.16 -26.39
N ALA A 1061 -10.72 -15.82 -26.40
CA ALA A 1061 -10.29 -15.06 -27.58
C ALA A 1061 -8.78 -15.18 -27.76
N LYS A 1062 -8.29 -15.10 -29.01
CA LYS A 1062 -6.85 -15.08 -29.27
C LYS A 1062 -6.17 -13.93 -28.53
N TYR A 1063 -4.99 -14.19 -27.98
CA TYR A 1063 -4.10 -13.13 -27.50
C TYR A 1063 -3.51 -12.37 -28.68
N TRP A 1064 -3.04 -11.16 -28.43
CA TRP A 1064 -2.46 -10.34 -29.49
C TRP A 1064 -1.13 -10.88 -30.07
N TRP A 1065 -0.52 -11.88 -29.40
CA TRP A 1065 0.69 -12.57 -29.85
C TRP A 1065 0.43 -13.91 -30.54
N GLU A 1066 -0.83 -14.34 -30.70
CA GLU A 1066 -1.24 -15.64 -31.28
C GLU A 1066 -1.70 -15.58 -32.74
#